data_AF-A0AA88L7V8-F1
#
_entry.id   AF-A0AA88L7V8-F1
#
_cell.length_a   1.000
_cell.length_b   1.000
_cell.length_c   1.000
_cell.angle_alpha   90.00
_cell.angle_beta   90.00
_cell.angle_gamma   90.00
#
_symmetry.space_group_name_H-M   'P 1'
#
loop_
_entity.id
_entity.type
_entity.pdbx_description
1 polymer ?
#
loop_
_entity_poly.entity_id
_entity_poly.type
_entity_poly.pdbx_seq_one_letter_code
_entity_poly.pdbx_strand_id
1 'polypeptide(L)'
;MSPSGIQVSWEIVKPRSFRPNEGDLFINVELTPIAAPHYEVGRLGEFGTELNRLVERCLKESKSVDVESLCIIRGEMAFRIRCDVHVLNDDGNLVDACCLAAHTALCHFRRPDFTVAGKDVTIHPIDEGNPVPLCIFHHPLAVTYAFFNNGKQAILDPTYLEQAFCDGQLVVGMNTYKEICTWHLGGRMSISKAKLIRLTDMTYSIVTSLVNLMEKALSKDAEIRGYLRKRVDGRTSFEFRKISIHFGISFGSCHVSFGHTRVFAQVSWEIVKPRSFRPNEGDLFINVELTPIAAPHYEVGRLGEFGTELNRLVERCLKESKSVDVESLCIIRGEMAFRIRCDVHVLNDDGNLVDACCLAAHSALCHFRRPDFTVAGKDVTIHPIDEGNPVPLCIFHHPLAVTYAFFNNGKQAILDPTYLEQAFCDGQLVVGMNTYKEICTWHLGGRMSISKAKLIRLTDMTYSIVTSLVNLMEKALSKDAEIRASGDVPGLLSIVRPPALKSGSVESDLDMAGLKIQMEGEDKDEEGEVEEIESAAVEEAEDEESESESESSEVEMVTEISAEEKRKLAEVELSGDSEEEETVQLQSEMTSGTTWANHKLQRGSDEVSCWPASVAGLDAVIATTPGLDLIKNKRKRKPRKRWNRLPKNYDPKYVPDPERWIPKRERAGYKKRKDRKARGGIGKGTQGSAEGSQVL
;
A
#
# COMPACT_ATOMS: atom_id res chain seq x y z
N MET A 1 35.85 -2.10 -5.30
CA MET A 1 35.62 -3.11 -4.25
C MET A 1 34.83 -4.20 -4.94
N SER A 2 35.44 -5.35 -5.19
CA SER A 2 34.67 -6.53 -5.60
C SER A 2 33.63 -6.78 -4.50
N PRO A 3 32.36 -7.02 -4.85
CA PRO A 3 31.35 -7.33 -3.86
C PRO A 3 31.76 -8.60 -3.12
N SER A 4 31.96 -8.49 -1.81
CA SER A 4 32.27 -9.61 -0.92
C SER A 4 30.96 -10.30 -0.52
N GLY A 5 30.69 -11.51 -1.02
CA GLY A 5 29.49 -12.28 -0.69
C GLY A 5 29.00 -13.15 -1.85
N ILE A 6 27.69 -13.37 -1.95
CA ILE A 6 27.09 -14.07 -3.10
C ILE A 6 26.69 -13.05 -4.16
N GLN A 7 27.01 -13.35 -5.42
CA GLN A 7 26.66 -12.52 -6.55
C GLN A 7 25.79 -13.30 -7.55
N VAL A 8 24.58 -12.80 -7.80
CA VAL A 8 23.74 -13.29 -8.90
C VAL A 8 23.84 -12.31 -10.05
N SER A 9 24.31 -12.79 -11.20
CA SER A 9 24.43 -12.03 -12.44
C SER A 9 23.62 -12.69 -13.56
N TRP A 10 23.30 -11.92 -14.60
CA TRP A 10 22.55 -12.41 -15.74
C TRP A 10 23.22 -11.98 -17.05
N GLU A 11 23.13 -12.84 -18.05
CA GLU A 11 23.58 -12.58 -19.43
C GLU A 11 22.54 -13.15 -20.42
N ILE A 12 22.39 -12.53 -21.59
CA ILE A 12 21.53 -13.08 -22.66
C ILE A 12 22.40 -13.96 -23.54
N VAL A 13 21.97 -15.20 -23.73
CA VAL A 13 22.72 -16.19 -24.50
C VAL A 13 21.78 -16.98 -25.39
N LYS A 14 22.32 -17.55 -26.46
CA LYS A 14 21.59 -18.52 -27.27
C LYS A 14 21.33 -19.79 -26.44
N PRO A 15 20.08 -20.27 -26.35
CA PRO A 15 19.75 -21.49 -25.63
C PRO A 15 20.42 -22.71 -26.27
N ARG A 16 20.56 -23.80 -25.50
CA ARG A 16 21.23 -25.02 -25.96
C ARG A 16 20.43 -25.65 -27.10
N SER A 17 21.12 -26.19 -28.11
CA SER A 17 20.46 -26.78 -29.30
C SER A 17 19.47 -27.91 -28.98
N PHE A 18 19.75 -28.68 -27.93
CA PHE A 18 18.89 -29.78 -27.47
C PHE A 18 17.66 -29.31 -26.67
N ARG A 19 17.68 -28.09 -26.11
CA ARG A 19 16.60 -27.51 -25.29
C ARG A 19 16.38 -26.05 -25.66
N PRO A 20 15.65 -25.77 -26.76
CA PRO A 20 15.47 -24.41 -27.27
C PRO A 20 14.48 -23.56 -26.46
N ASN A 21 13.72 -24.17 -25.55
CA ASN A 21 12.69 -23.51 -24.74
C ASN A 21 13.18 -23.13 -23.33
N GLU A 22 14.40 -23.49 -22.95
CA GLU A 22 14.91 -23.31 -21.59
C GLU A 22 16.03 -22.25 -21.57
N GLY A 23 16.04 -21.45 -20.51
CA GLY A 23 17.21 -20.69 -20.08
C GLY A 23 18.28 -21.58 -19.44
N ASP A 24 19.33 -20.96 -18.90
CA ASP A 24 20.44 -21.70 -18.29
C ASP A 24 20.72 -21.15 -16.89
N LEU A 25 20.82 -22.03 -15.89
CA LEU A 25 21.18 -21.70 -14.52
C LEU A 25 22.56 -22.31 -14.22
N PHE A 26 23.50 -21.43 -13.87
CA PHE A 26 24.83 -21.81 -13.41
C PHE A 26 25.00 -21.42 -11.94
N ILE A 27 25.45 -22.37 -11.15
CA ILE A 27 25.83 -22.15 -9.75
C ILE A 27 27.30 -22.50 -9.65
N ASN A 28 28.07 -21.62 -9.02
CA ASN A 28 29.50 -21.79 -8.85
C ASN A 28 29.87 -21.46 -7.42
N VAL A 29 30.51 -22.39 -6.72
CA VAL A 29 31.03 -22.16 -5.37
C VAL A 29 32.53 -21.93 -5.46
N GLU A 30 32.98 -20.75 -5.04
CA GLU A 30 34.39 -20.38 -4.99
C GLU A 30 34.92 -20.42 -3.57
N LEU A 31 35.91 -21.28 -3.36
CA LEU A 31 36.69 -21.35 -2.13
C LEU A 31 37.92 -20.45 -2.29
N THR A 32 38.07 -19.49 -1.39
CA THR A 32 39.20 -18.56 -1.42
C THR A 32 40.05 -18.70 -0.15
N PRO A 33 41.34 -18.33 -0.17
CA PRO A 33 42.19 -18.33 1.02
C PRO A 33 41.69 -17.43 2.16
N ILE A 34 40.70 -16.57 1.87
CA ILE A 34 40.00 -15.75 2.87
C ILE A 34 39.17 -16.66 3.78
N ALA A 35 38.55 -17.71 3.24
CA ALA A 35 37.75 -18.67 4.01
C ALA A 35 38.62 -19.51 4.94
N ALA A 36 39.72 -20.06 4.42
CA ALA A 36 40.71 -20.77 5.21
C ALA A 36 42.08 -20.78 4.50
N PRO A 37 43.20 -20.80 5.23
CA PRO A 37 44.54 -20.71 4.64
C PRO A 37 44.92 -21.85 3.70
N HIS A 38 44.23 -23.00 3.80
CA HIS A 38 44.51 -24.20 3.02
C HIS A 38 43.78 -24.22 1.65
N TYR A 39 42.90 -23.25 1.38
CA TYR A 39 42.25 -23.13 0.08
C TYR A 39 43.14 -22.38 -0.92
N GLU A 40 43.29 -22.95 -2.12
CA GLU A 40 44.03 -22.32 -3.21
C GLU A 40 43.10 -21.49 -4.10
N VAL A 41 43.60 -20.34 -4.59
CA VAL A 41 42.85 -19.52 -5.55
C VAL A 41 42.88 -20.17 -6.93
N GLY A 42 41.70 -20.47 -7.47
CA GLY A 42 41.54 -20.84 -8.88
C GLY A 42 41.00 -22.25 -9.09
N ARG A 43 41.86 -23.27 -9.12
CA ARG A 43 41.42 -24.65 -9.37
C ARG A 43 40.77 -25.20 -8.11
N LEU A 44 39.49 -25.55 -8.20
CA LEU A 44 38.78 -26.25 -7.13
C LEU A 44 39.52 -27.57 -6.82
N GLY A 45 39.86 -27.77 -5.54
CA GLY A 45 40.32 -29.05 -5.03
C GLY A 45 39.24 -30.13 -5.15
N GLU A 46 39.56 -31.36 -4.72
CA GLU A 46 38.60 -32.47 -4.74
C GLU A 46 37.34 -32.14 -3.92
N PHE A 47 37.54 -31.64 -2.70
CA PHE A 47 36.47 -31.18 -1.81
C PHE A 47 35.64 -30.04 -2.40
N GLY A 48 36.28 -29.02 -2.98
CA GLY A 48 35.57 -27.91 -3.62
C GLY A 48 34.76 -28.33 -4.85
N THR A 49 35.27 -29.31 -5.61
CA THR A 49 34.54 -29.89 -6.75
C THR A 49 33.34 -30.71 -6.29
N GLU A 50 33.48 -31.46 -5.20
CA GLU A 50 32.39 -32.20 -4.57
C GLU A 50 31.31 -31.27 -4.02
N LEU A 51 31.70 -30.24 -3.28
CA LEU A 51 30.80 -29.19 -2.77
C LEU A 51 30.00 -28.54 -3.91
N ASN A 52 30.67 -28.11 -4.98
CA ASN A 52 30.01 -27.47 -6.11
C ASN A 52 29.00 -28.42 -6.80
N ARG A 53 29.35 -29.71 -6.94
CA ARG A 53 28.41 -30.72 -7.45
C ARG A 53 27.21 -30.90 -6.53
N LEU A 54 27.40 -30.96 -5.21
CA LEU A 54 26.29 -31.14 -4.28
C LEU A 54 25.31 -29.98 -4.33
N VAL A 55 25.82 -28.73 -4.33
CA VAL A 55 24.99 -27.53 -4.44
C VAL A 55 24.28 -27.47 -5.80
N GLU A 56 24.99 -27.76 -6.90
CA GLU A 56 24.37 -27.79 -8.24
C GLU A 56 23.26 -28.85 -8.32
N ARG A 57 23.49 -30.06 -7.78
CA ARG A 57 22.45 -31.10 -7.73
C ARG A 57 21.25 -30.66 -6.89
N CYS A 58 21.48 -30.00 -5.75
CA CYS A 58 20.41 -29.58 -4.84
C CYS A 58 19.48 -28.55 -5.47
N LEU A 59 20.02 -27.56 -6.18
CA LEU A 59 19.23 -26.46 -6.73
C LEU A 59 18.80 -26.66 -8.18
N LYS A 60 19.65 -27.26 -9.01
CA LYS A 60 19.41 -27.38 -10.46
C LYS A 60 18.74 -28.68 -10.84
N GLU A 61 19.17 -29.83 -10.29
CA GLU A 61 18.54 -31.12 -10.62
C GLU A 61 17.16 -31.26 -9.99
N SER A 62 16.91 -30.59 -8.85
CA SER A 62 15.58 -30.46 -8.25
C SER A 62 14.58 -29.72 -9.13
N LYS A 63 15.03 -28.93 -10.11
CA LYS A 63 14.20 -28.04 -10.93
C LYS A 63 13.43 -27.02 -10.08
N SER A 64 14.08 -26.49 -9.04
CA SER A 64 13.50 -25.46 -8.18
C SER A 64 13.14 -24.18 -8.93
N VAL A 65 13.94 -23.79 -9.91
CA VAL A 65 13.74 -22.58 -10.74
C VAL A 65 13.12 -22.97 -12.09
N ASP A 66 12.08 -22.22 -12.49
CA ASP A 66 11.48 -22.35 -13.81
C ASP A 66 12.39 -21.79 -14.91
N VAL A 67 13.20 -22.67 -15.49
CA VAL A 67 14.06 -22.33 -16.62
C VAL A 67 13.30 -22.02 -17.90
N GLU A 68 12.03 -22.42 -18.04
CA GLU A 68 11.23 -22.11 -19.24
C GLU A 68 10.82 -20.64 -19.24
N SER A 69 10.47 -20.08 -18.07
CA SER A 69 10.18 -18.65 -17.88
C SER A 69 11.33 -17.70 -18.27
N LEU A 70 12.55 -18.23 -18.34
CA LEU A 70 13.77 -17.51 -18.72
C LEU A 70 13.97 -17.42 -20.25
N CYS A 71 13.17 -18.13 -21.03
CA CYS A 71 13.20 -18.04 -22.48
C CYS A 71 12.60 -16.71 -22.95
N ILE A 72 13.30 -16.01 -23.85
CA ILE A 72 12.81 -14.75 -24.44
C ILE A 72 12.25 -15.04 -25.83
N ILE A 73 13.09 -15.59 -26.70
CA ILE A 73 12.73 -16.03 -28.06
C ILE A 73 13.21 -17.47 -28.20
N ARG A 74 12.27 -18.38 -28.45
CA ARG A 74 12.51 -19.81 -28.61
C ARG A 74 13.68 -20.07 -29.57
N GLY A 75 14.71 -20.74 -29.08
CA GLY A 75 15.88 -21.15 -29.87
C GLY A 75 16.88 -20.03 -30.24
N GLU A 76 16.55 -18.76 -29.99
CA GLU A 76 17.40 -17.61 -30.34
C GLU A 76 17.97 -16.91 -29.11
N MET A 77 17.14 -16.56 -28.12
CA MET A 77 17.55 -15.79 -26.95
C MET A 77 16.89 -16.30 -25.67
N ALA A 78 17.71 -16.55 -24.65
CA ALA A 78 17.25 -16.88 -23.30
C ALA A 78 18.16 -16.21 -22.26
N PHE A 79 17.61 -16.00 -21.06
CA PHE A 79 18.41 -15.56 -19.92
C PHE A 79 19.27 -16.72 -19.41
N ARG A 80 20.54 -16.40 -19.16
CA ARG A 80 21.43 -17.22 -18.37
C ARG A 80 21.69 -16.52 -17.05
N ILE A 81 21.37 -17.20 -15.96
CA ILE A 81 21.58 -16.73 -14.59
C ILE A 81 22.80 -17.43 -14.02
N ARG A 82 23.76 -16.66 -13.49
CA ARG A 82 24.95 -17.17 -12.80
C ARG A 82 24.90 -16.74 -11.34
N CYS A 83 24.88 -17.72 -10.44
CA CYS A 83 24.98 -17.53 -8.99
C CYS A 83 26.39 -17.94 -8.55
N ASP A 84 27.22 -16.96 -8.22
CA ASP A 84 28.58 -17.15 -7.73
C ASP A 84 28.57 -17.00 -6.20
N VAL A 85 28.89 -18.09 -5.49
CA VAL A 85 28.94 -18.17 -4.03
C VAL A 85 30.40 -18.08 -3.59
N HIS A 86 30.78 -16.95 -2.98
CA HIS A 86 32.12 -16.78 -2.41
C HIS A 86 32.10 -17.09 -0.92
N VAL A 87 32.81 -18.15 -0.51
CA VAL A 87 32.94 -18.51 0.91
C VAL A 87 33.90 -17.52 1.60
N LEU A 88 33.46 -16.92 2.70
CA LEU A 88 34.20 -15.90 3.44
C LEU A 88 34.89 -16.43 4.70
N ASN A 89 34.28 -17.40 5.36
CA ASN A 89 34.83 -18.09 6.53
C ASN A 89 34.33 -19.54 6.50
N ASP A 90 35.19 -20.47 6.89
CA ASP A 90 34.88 -21.89 7.00
C ASP A 90 35.00 -22.33 8.46
N ASP A 91 33.85 -22.56 9.10
CA ASP A 91 33.76 -23.10 10.46
C ASP A 91 33.08 -24.50 10.47
N GLY A 92 32.99 -25.13 9.31
CA GLY A 92 32.18 -26.33 9.08
C GLY A 92 30.84 -26.03 8.40
N ASN A 93 30.11 -27.12 8.13
CA ASN A 93 28.83 -27.18 7.45
C ASN A 93 28.67 -26.33 6.16
N LEU A 94 29.72 -26.31 5.32
CA LEU A 94 29.73 -25.51 4.09
C LEU A 94 28.60 -25.86 3.10
N VAL A 95 28.18 -27.13 3.02
CA VAL A 95 27.16 -27.56 2.05
C VAL A 95 25.82 -26.91 2.32
N ASP A 96 25.35 -26.96 3.58
CA ASP A 96 24.07 -26.39 4.00
C ASP A 96 24.11 -24.87 3.87
N ALA A 97 25.20 -24.24 4.33
CA ALA A 97 25.40 -22.81 4.23
C ALA A 97 25.39 -22.33 2.76
N CYS A 98 26.10 -23.01 1.87
CA CYS A 98 26.13 -22.65 0.44
C CYS A 98 24.77 -22.87 -0.22
N CYS A 99 24.04 -23.96 0.11
CA CYS A 99 22.71 -24.22 -0.45
C CYS A 99 21.71 -23.15 -0.01
N LEU A 100 21.63 -22.88 1.29
CA LEU A 100 20.73 -21.86 1.84
C LEU A 100 21.06 -20.47 1.27
N ALA A 101 22.33 -20.13 1.20
CA ALA A 101 22.76 -18.82 0.74
C ALA A 101 22.58 -18.66 -0.79
N ALA A 102 22.85 -19.68 -1.59
CA ALA A 102 22.54 -19.66 -3.03
C ALA A 102 21.03 -19.59 -3.31
N HIS A 103 20.22 -20.35 -2.57
CA HIS A 103 18.78 -20.37 -2.73
C HIS A 103 18.13 -19.04 -2.33
N THR A 104 18.51 -18.49 -1.17
CA THR A 104 18.07 -17.15 -0.72
C THR A 104 18.43 -16.07 -1.75
N ALA A 105 19.62 -16.14 -2.35
CA ALA A 105 20.06 -15.21 -3.38
C ALA A 105 19.23 -15.32 -4.67
N LEU A 106 18.86 -16.54 -5.08
CA LEU A 106 17.96 -16.76 -6.22
C LEU A 106 16.54 -16.24 -5.94
N CYS A 107 16.00 -16.48 -4.74
CA CYS A 107 14.70 -15.93 -4.31
C CYS A 107 14.69 -14.40 -4.26
N HIS A 108 15.81 -13.79 -3.86
CA HIS A 108 15.96 -12.34 -3.79
C HIS A 108 16.18 -11.72 -5.19
N PHE A 109 16.81 -12.44 -6.11
CA PHE A 109 17.14 -11.90 -7.44
C PHE A 109 15.89 -11.47 -8.21
N ARG A 110 16.00 -10.35 -8.92
CA ARG A 110 14.96 -9.84 -9.82
C ARG A 110 15.59 -9.60 -11.18
N ARG A 111 15.01 -10.19 -12.21
CA ARG A 111 15.44 -9.99 -13.60
C ARG A 111 14.86 -8.68 -14.16
N PRO A 112 15.53 -8.04 -15.13
CA PRO A 112 14.96 -6.89 -15.82
C PRO A 112 13.76 -7.30 -16.68
N ASP A 113 12.82 -6.37 -16.84
CA ASP A 113 11.69 -6.54 -17.74
C ASP A 113 12.12 -6.37 -19.20
N PHE A 114 11.43 -7.04 -20.12
CA PHE A 114 11.77 -7.03 -21.54
C PHE A 114 10.54 -6.96 -22.42
N THR A 115 10.64 -6.21 -23.51
CA THR A 115 9.62 -6.13 -24.54
C THR A 115 10.17 -6.69 -25.84
N VAL A 116 9.35 -7.51 -26.51
CA VAL A 116 9.74 -8.19 -27.76
C VAL A 116 8.97 -7.54 -28.92
N ALA A 117 9.69 -6.92 -29.85
CA ALA A 117 9.14 -6.37 -31.09
C ALA A 117 9.68 -7.18 -32.28
N GLY A 118 9.02 -8.29 -32.59
CA GLY A 118 9.47 -9.21 -33.65
C GLY A 118 10.73 -9.97 -33.26
N LYS A 119 11.89 -9.56 -33.79
CA LYS A 119 13.21 -10.13 -33.46
C LYS A 119 14.06 -9.25 -32.54
N ASP A 120 13.64 -8.01 -32.34
CA ASP A 120 14.36 -7.06 -31.50
C ASP A 120 13.81 -7.12 -30.07
N VAL A 121 14.71 -7.30 -29.10
CA VAL A 121 14.40 -7.37 -27.68
C VAL A 121 14.90 -6.10 -27.00
N THR A 122 13.98 -5.32 -26.45
CA THR A 122 14.31 -4.12 -25.65
C THR A 122 14.23 -4.46 -24.17
N ILE A 123 15.37 -4.39 -23.48
CA ILE A 123 15.47 -4.62 -22.04
C ILE A 123 15.25 -3.28 -21.35
N HIS A 124 14.26 -3.21 -20.47
CA HIS A 124 14.04 -2.04 -19.65
C HIS A 124 15.06 -2.06 -18.50
N PRO A 125 15.85 -0.99 -18.31
CA PRO A 125 16.76 -0.91 -17.18
C PRO A 125 15.97 -0.96 -15.87
N ILE A 126 16.57 -1.51 -14.82
CA ILE A 126 15.93 -1.74 -13.49
C ILE A 126 15.36 -0.43 -12.90
N ASP A 127 15.90 0.72 -13.30
CA ASP A 127 15.44 2.05 -12.86
C ASP A 127 14.14 2.53 -13.56
N GLU A 128 13.83 1.99 -14.75
CA GLU A 128 12.67 2.41 -15.57
C GLU A 128 11.58 1.31 -15.67
N GLY A 129 11.97 0.03 -15.55
CA GLY A 129 11.07 -1.12 -15.58
C GLY A 129 10.78 -1.69 -14.21
N ASN A 130 9.67 -2.43 -14.08
CA ASN A 130 9.36 -3.18 -12.86
C ASN A 130 10.23 -4.47 -12.84
N PRO A 131 11.15 -4.63 -11.89
CA PRO A 131 12.01 -5.81 -11.87
C PRO A 131 11.20 -7.06 -11.49
N VAL A 132 11.29 -8.11 -12.29
CA VAL A 132 10.44 -9.31 -12.19
C VAL A 132 11.13 -10.39 -11.35
N PRO A 133 10.47 -11.01 -10.35
CA PRO A 133 11.02 -12.16 -9.63
C PRO A 133 11.22 -13.37 -10.52
N LEU A 134 12.13 -14.26 -10.11
CA LEU A 134 12.22 -15.58 -10.69
C LEU A 134 11.03 -16.42 -10.23
N CYS A 135 10.48 -17.23 -11.14
CA CYS A 135 9.49 -18.24 -10.79
C CYS A 135 10.23 -19.41 -10.15
N ILE A 136 10.01 -19.60 -8.84
CA ILE A 136 10.58 -20.69 -8.06
C ILE A 136 9.43 -21.59 -7.64
N PHE A 137 9.44 -22.86 -8.08
CA PHE A 137 8.37 -23.81 -7.79
C PHE A 137 8.42 -24.31 -6.34
N HIS A 138 9.63 -24.45 -5.80
CA HIS A 138 9.83 -25.06 -4.50
C HIS A 138 11.18 -24.72 -3.88
N HIS A 139 11.38 -25.07 -2.61
CA HIS A 139 12.51 -24.62 -1.80
C HIS A 139 13.39 -25.79 -1.34
N PRO A 140 14.34 -26.24 -2.17
CA PRO A 140 15.26 -27.30 -1.79
C PRO A 140 16.37 -26.77 -0.87
N LEU A 141 16.53 -27.37 0.30
CA LEU A 141 17.64 -27.09 1.20
C LEU A 141 18.36 -28.39 1.57
N ALA A 142 19.69 -28.31 1.67
CA ALA A 142 20.54 -29.40 2.14
C ALA A 142 20.76 -29.31 3.65
N VAL A 143 20.77 -30.48 4.29
CA VAL A 143 21.11 -30.66 5.70
C VAL A 143 22.17 -31.74 5.82
N THR A 144 23.24 -31.43 6.56
CA THR A 144 24.41 -32.30 6.73
C THR A 144 24.45 -32.92 8.12
N TYR A 145 24.72 -34.22 8.15
CA TYR A 145 24.94 -35.01 9.36
C TYR A 145 26.35 -35.60 9.37
N ALA A 146 27.11 -35.38 10.44
CA ALA A 146 28.36 -36.10 10.69
C ALA A 146 28.10 -37.34 11.53
N PHE A 147 28.85 -38.41 11.28
CA PHE A 147 28.73 -39.65 12.03
C PHE A 147 30.00 -40.00 12.78
N PHE A 148 29.78 -40.57 13.96
CA PHE A 148 30.83 -41.03 14.86
C PHE A 148 30.54 -42.46 15.32
N ASN A 149 31.61 -43.14 15.75
CA ASN A 149 31.58 -44.49 16.28
C ASN A 149 31.03 -45.51 15.29
N ASN A 150 31.54 -45.51 14.05
CA ASN A 150 31.09 -46.34 12.92
C ASN A 150 29.58 -46.22 12.67
N GLY A 151 29.06 -44.99 12.65
CA GLY A 151 27.66 -44.72 12.30
C GLY A 151 26.64 -44.92 13.42
N LYS A 152 27.10 -45.16 14.66
CA LYS A 152 26.21 -45.28 15.83
C LYS A 152 25.61 -43.94 16.25
N GLN A 153 26.39 -42.87 16.24
CA GLN A 153 25.94 -41.52 16.57
C GLN A 153 25.94 -40.64 15.32
N ALA A 154 24.93 -39.77 15.21
CA ALA A 154 24.81 -38.79 14.14
C ALA A 154 24.61 -37.41 14.77
N ILE A 155 25.39 -36.43 14.34
CA ILE A 155 25.36 -35.05 14.80
C ILE A 155 24.91 -34.18 13.62
N LEU A 156 23.97 -33.29 13.88
CA LEU A 156 23.48 -32.28 12.93
C LEU A 156 24.39 -31.06 13.01
N ASP A 157 24.61 -30.39 11.87
CA ASP A 157 25.40 -29.14 11.78
C ASP A 157 26.82 -29.28 12.35
N PRO A 158 27.64 -30.18 11.77
CA PRO A 158 28.96 -30.46 12.32
C PRO A 158 29.93 -29.30 12.09
N THR A 159 30.60 -28.93 13.18
CA THR A 159 31.71 -27.96 13.17
C THR A 159 32.91 -28.46 12.37
N TYR A 160 33.83 -27.56 12.01
CA TYR A 160 35.04 -27.91 11.26
C TYR A 160 35.83 -29.07 11.89
N LEU A 161 35.98 -29.08 13.22
CA LEU A 161 36.66 -30.15 13.94
C LEU A 161 35.87 -31.47 13.88
N GLU A 162 34.56 -31.41 14.08
CA GLU A 162 33.71 -32.61 14.00
C GLU A 162 33.72 -33.22 12.60
N GLN A 163 33.72 -32.39 11.55
CA GLN A 163 33.85 -32.85 10.17
C GLN A 163 35.20 -33.52 9.90
N ALA A 164 36.29 -32.98 10.46
CA ALA A 164 37.63 -33.53 10.26
C ALA A 164 37.82 -34.90 10.94
N PHE A 165 37.14 -35.15 12.06
CA PHE A 165 37.27 -36.39 12.84
C PHE A 165 36.12 -37.39 12.65
N CYS A 166 35.12 -37.08 11.82
CA CYS A 166 34.00 -37.98 11.59
C CYS A 166 34.37 -39.22 10.76
N ASP A 167 33.65 -40.32 10.97
CA ASP A 167 33.81 -41.56 10.20
C ASP A 167 33.20 -41.45 8.79
N GLY A 168 32.24 -40.53 8.64
CA GLY A 168 31.52 -40.27 7.41
C GLY A 168 30.48 -39.15 7.57
N GLN A 169 30.00 -38.63 6.45
CA GLN A 169 29.04 -37.54 6.38
C GLN A 169 27.85 -37.94 5.51
N LEU A 170 26.64 -37.59 5.92
CA LEU A 170 25.43 -37.72 5.11
C LEU A 170 24.87 -36.34 4.84
N VAL A 171 24.81 -35.94 3.58
CA VAL A 171 24.08 -34.76 3.13
C VAL A 171 22.75 -35.21 2.57
N VAL A 172 21.65 -34.63 3.04
CA VAL A 172 20.30 -34.86 2.52
C VAL A 172 19.70 -33.52 2.11
N GLY A 173 19.39 -33.38 0.83
CA GLY A 173 18.65 -32.26 0.27
C GLY A 173 17.19 -32.61 0.15
N MET A 174 16.33 -31.86 0.82
CA MET A 174 14.88 -32.03 0.76
C MET A 174 14.18 -30.75 0.37
N ASN A 175 12.99 -30.94 -0.18
CA ASN A 175 12.06 -29.87 -0.45
C ASN A 175 10.97 -29.77 0.64
N THR A 176 10.20 -28.70 0.65
CA THR A 176 9.02 -28.49 1.51
C THR A 176 7.91 -29.53 1.28
N TYR A 177 7.91 -30.22 0.13
CA TYR A 177 6.99 -31.34 -0.15
C TYR A 177 7.51 -32.71 0.31
N LYS A 178 8.56 -32.75 1.15
CA LYS A 178 9.20 -33.99 1.63
C LYS A 178 9.83 -34.85 0.52
N GLU A 179 10.09 -34.26 -0.64
CA GLU A 179 10.79 -34.91 -1.75
C GLU A 179 12.31 -34.80 -1.57
N ILE A 180 13.02 -35.91 -1.75
CA ILE A 180 14.49 -35.94 -1.67
C ILE A 180 15.06 -35.46 -3.01
N CYS A 181 15.67 -34.28 -2.99
CA CYS A 181 16.33 -33.69 -4.14
C CYS A 181 17.73 -34.28 -4.32
N THR A 182 18.48 -34.36 -3.22
CA THR A 182 19.85 -34.88 -3.23
C THR A 182 20.14 -35.72 -2.02
N TRP A 183 21.04 -36.67 -2.20
CA TRP A 183 21.62 -37.38 -1.08
C TRP A 183 23.06 -37.71 -1.42
N HIS A 184 23.93 -37.61 -0.43
CA HIS A 184 25.33 -37.95 -0.57
C HIS A 184 25.84 -38.55 0.72
N LEU A 185 26.41 -39.75 0.63
CA LEU A 185 27.05 -40.43 1.74
C LEU A 185 28.56 -40.46 1.50
N GLY A 186 29.27 -39.60 2.22
CA GLY A 186 30.72 -39.54 2.26
C GLY A 186 31.30 -40.47 3.33
N GLY A 187 32.48 -41.03 3.05
CA GLY A 187 33.18 -41.94 3.96
C GLY A 187 32.86 -43.42 3.74
N ARG A 188 33.58 -44.30 4.46
CA ARG A 188 33.41 -45.77 4.41
C ARG A 188 32.62 -46.25 5.60
N MET A 189 31.34 -45.88 5.67
CA MET A 189 30.48 -46.18 6.82
C MET A 189 29.22 -46.96 6.39
N SER A 190 28.77 -47.87 7.25
CA SER A 190 27.49 -48.56 7.11
C SER A 190 26.41 -47.93 8.00
N ILE A 191 25.28 -47.58 7.40
CA ILE A 191 24.12 -47.00 8.11
C ILE A 191 22.96 -47.99 8.06
N SER A 192 22.26 -48.19 9.17
CA SER A 192 21.05 -49.02 9.19
C SER A 192 19.88 -48.30 8.51
N LYS A 193 19.05 -49.03 7.77
CA LYS A 193 17.89 -48.45 7.04
C LYS A 193 16.95 -47.67 7.95
N ALA A 194 16.66 -48.20 9.15
CA ALA A 194 15.80 -47.54 10.13
C ALA A 194 16.38 -46.20 10.60
N LYS A 195 17.71 -46.10 10.75
CA LYS A 195 18.36 -44.85 11.14
C LYS A 195 18.33 -43.83 10.00
N LEU A 196 18.51 -44.27 8.75
CA LEU A 196 18.39 -43.42 7.58
C LEU A 196 16.99 -42.75 7.51
N ILE A 197 15.93 -43.54 7.68
CA ILE A 197 14.54 -43.04 7.65
C ILE A 197 14.30 -41.99 8.76
N ARG A 198 14.78 -42.27 9.98
CA ARG A 198 14.69 -41.30 11.09
C ARG A 198 15.43 -40.00 10.78
N LEU A 199 16.62 -40.08 10.19
CA LEU A 199 17.38 -38.90 9.81
C LEU A 199 16.64 -38.09 8.75
N THR A 200 16.05 -38.76 7.75
CA THR A 200 15.28 -38.08 6.70
C THR A 200 14.03 -37.37 7.23
N ASP A 201 13.31 -37.97 8.18
CA ASP A 201 12.15 -37.31 8.81
C ASP A 201 12.58 -36.09 9.64
N MET A 202 13.71 -36.17 10.36
CA MET A 202 14.27 -35.01 11.06
C MET A 202 14.73 -33.92 10.09
N THR A 203 15.32 -34.29 8.95
CA THR A 203 15.73 -33.34 7.90
C THR A 203 14.54 -32.51 7.43
N TYR A 204 13.40 -33.13 7.19
CA TYR A 204 12.19 -32.42 6.75
C TYR A 204 11.78 -31.32 7.73
N SER A 205 11.72 -31.62 9.03
CA SER A 205 11.37 -30.63 10.07
C SER A 205 12.35 -29.44 10.10
N ILE A 206 13.64 -29.71 9.96
CA ILE A 206 14.70 -28.70 9.93
C ILE A 206 14.59 -27.84 8.67
N VAL A 207 14.41 -28.46 7.50
CA VAL A 207 14.26 -27.75 6.22
C VAL A 207 13.07 -26.81 6.26
N THR A 208 11.90 -27.27 6.72
CA THR A 208 10.72 -26.40 6.86
C THR A 208 10.99 -25.22 7.78
N SER A 209 11.69 -25.45 8.90
CA SER A 209 12.07 -24.37 9.82
C SER A 209 13.04 -23.36 9.18
N LEU A 210 14.01 -23.83 8.39
CA LEU A 210 14.96 -22.98 7.67
C LEU A 210 14.30 -22.19 6.53
N VAL A 211 13.38 -22.80 5.79
CA VAL A 211 12.59 -22.12 4.75
C VAL A 211 11.75 -21.00 5.36
N ASN A 212 11.07 -21.25 6.47
CA ASN A 212 10.30 -20.23 7.19
C ASN A 212 11.19 -19.06 7.66
N LEU A 213 12.42 -19.35 8.11
CA LEU A 213 13.39 -18.32 8.49
C LEU A 213 13.81 -17.49 7.26
N MET A 214 14.13 -18.16 6.15
CA MET A 214 14.47 -17.52 4.88
C MET A 214 13.36 -16.60 4.38
N GLU A 215 12.12 -17.06 4.35
CA GLU A 215 10.96 -16.27 3.91
C GLU A 215 10.78 -15.02 4.78
N LYS A 216 10.86 -15.17 6.11
CA LYS A 216 10.82 -14.03 7.04
C LYS A 216 11.95 -13.03 6.78
N ALA A 217 13.15 -13.49 6.46
CA ALA A 217 14.28 -12.62 6.14
C ALA A 217 14.07 -11.88 4.81
N LEU A 218 13.55 -12.57 3.78
CA LEU A 218 13.22 -11.97 2.48
C LEU A 218 12.12 -10.92 2.60
N SER A 219 11.06 -11.18 3.39
CA SER A 219 9.99 -10.20 3.63
C SER A 219 10.52 -8.93 4.29
N LYS A 220 11.36 -9.07 5.33
CA LYS A 220 12.01 -7.92 5.99
C LYS A 220 12.90 -7.12 5.03
N ASP A 221 13.68 -7.80 4.20
CA ASP A 221 14.54 -7.11 3.22
C ASP A 221 13.72 -6.44 2.10
N ALA A 222 12.61 -7.04 1.68
CA ALA A 222 11.67 -6.44 0.73
C ALA A 222 11.04 -5.14 1.26
N GLU A 223 10.70 -5.09 2.56
CA GLU A 223 10.24 -3.88 3.25
C GLU A 223 11.32 -2.78 3.29
N ILE A 224 12.55 -3.16 3.63
CA ILE A 224 13.69 -2.23 3.74
C ILE A 224 14.00 -1.62 2.38
N ARG A 225 14.18 -2.45 1.35
CA ARG A 225 14.56 -2.03 -0.01
C ARG A 225 13.41 -1.36 -0.77
N GLY A 226 12.18 -1.44 -0.26
CA GLY A 226 11.02 -0.75 -0.83
C GLY A 226 10.53 -1.34 -2.15
N TYR A 227 10.88 -2.60 -2.45
CA TYR A 227 10.32 -3.36 -3.58
C TYR A 227 8.86 -3.76 -3.30
N LEU A 228 8.45 -3.80 -2.03
CA LEU A 228 7.06 -3.66 -1.65
C LEU A 228 6.69 -2.17 -1.78
N ARG A 229 5.81 -1.89 -2.74
CA ARG A 229 5.25 -0.59 -3.12
C ARG A 229 5.09 0.35 -1.92
N LYS A 230 6.14 1.11 -1.61
CA LYS A 230 6.02 2.25 -0.68
C LYS A 230 5.09 3.26 -1.33
N ARG A 231 4.13 3.76 -0.55
CA ARG A 231 3.22 4.82 -0.97
C ARG A 231 4.02 6.04 -1.46
N VAL A 232 3.38 6.92 -2.21
CA VAL A 232 4.01 8.13 -2.78
C VAL A 232 4.67 8.99 -1.70
N ASP A 233 4.16 8.92 -0.48
CA ASP A 233 4.60 9.64 0.72
C ASP A 233 5.51 8.81 1.66
N GLY A 234 5.77 7.54 1.36
CA GLY A 234 6.60 6.63 2.15
C GLY A 234 5.90 5.96 3.33
N ARG A 235 4.58 6.12 3.50
CA ARG A 235 3.79 5.43 4.54
C ARG A 235 3.56 3.94 4.20
N THR A 236 3.20 3.18 5.23
CA THR A 236 2.68 1.81 5.07
C THR A 236 1.23 1.81 4.59
N SER A 237 0.72 0.65 4.13
CA SER A 237 -0.61 0.53 3.53
C SER A 237 -1.75 0.88 4.49
N PHE A 238 -1.60 0.64 5.79
CA PHE A 238 -2.64 0.84 6.82
C PHE A 238 -2.26 1.91 7.86
N GLU A 239 -1.67 3.01 7.39
CA GLU A 239 -1.20 4.10 8.26
C GLU A 239 -1.83 5.44 7.90
N PHE A 240 -2.38 6.14 8.89
CA PHE A 240 -2.93 7.48 8.74
C PHE A 240 -1.86 8.56 8.58
N ARG A 241 -2.23 9.67 7.94
CA ARG A 241 -1.48 10.93 8.04
C ARG A 241 -1.48 11.43 9.48
N LYS A 242 -0.59 12.38 9.80
CA LYS A 242 -0.62 13.09 11.08
C LYS A 242 -1.99 13.77 11.23
N ILE A 243 -2.73 13.38 12.27
CA ILE A 243 -4.05 13.92 12.62
C ILE A 243 -3.87 14.95 13.74
N SER A 244 -4.41 16.15 13.56
CA SER A 244 -4.46 17.18 14.60
C SER A 244 -5.86 17.76 14.71
N ILE A 245 -6.40 17.78 15.93
CA ILE A 245 -7.71 18.35 16.26
C ILE A 245 -7.48 19.58 17.13
N HIS A 246 -8.10 20.68 16.75
CA HIS A 246 -8.03 21.93 17.49
C HIS A 246 -9.40 22.58 17.60
N PHE A 247 -9.70 23.20 18.73
CA PHE A 247 -10.95 23.91 18.96
C PHE A 247 -10.73 25.42 18.88
N GLY A 248 -11.74 26.15 18.42
CA GLY A 248 -11.68 27.61 18.34
C GLY A 248 -12.22 28.30 19.59
N ILE A 249 -12.37 29.63 19.53
CA ILE A 249 -12.78 30.45 20.69
C ILE A 249 -14.20 30.09 21.15
N SER A 250 -15.14 30.01 20.21
CA SER A 250 -16.52 29.66 20.48
C SER A 250 -16.72 28.15 20.63
N PHE A 251 -17.57 27.76 21.58
CA PHE A 251 -18.03 26.37 21.69
C PHE A 251 -18.66 25.91 20.38
N GLY A 252 -18.36 24.66 19.99
CA GLY A 252 -18.83 24.08 18.72
C GLY A 252 -18.04 24.49 17.48
N SER A 253 -16.88 25.11 17.62
CA SER A 253 -15.91 25.29 16.53
C SER A 253 -14.80 24.25 16.61
N CYS A 254 -14.50 23.57 15.50
CA CYS A 254 -13.43 22.59 15.41
C CYS A 254 -12.67 22.69 14.08
N HIS A 255 -11.35 22.62 14.13
CA HIS A 255 -10.46 22.52 12.99
C HIS A 255 -9.69 21.19 13.06
N VAL A 256 -9.84 20.38 12.01
CA VAL A 256 -9.17 19.09 11.89
C VAL A 256 -8.23 19.10 10.69
N SER A 257 -7.01 18.62 10.88
CA SER A 257 -6.03 18.43 9.81
C SER A 257 -5.68 16.95 9.70
N PHE A 258 -5.85 16.38 8.52
CA PHE A 258 -5.32 15.08 8.11
C PHE A 258 -4.15 15.33 7.16
N GLY A 259 -2.94 15.47 7.71
CA GLY A 259 -1.78 15.93 6.94
C GLY A 259 -2.05 17.29 6.29
N HIS A 260 -2.25 17.32 4.97
CA HIS A 260 -2.60 18.53 4.23
C HIS A 260 -4.11 18.75 4.05
N THR A 261 -4.96 17.74 4.20
CA THR A 261 -6.41 17.91 4.15
C THR A 261 -6.87 18.64 5.40
N ARG A 262 -7.58 19.76 5.23
CA ARG A 262 -8.02 20.63 6.34
C ARG A 262 -9.51 20.90 6.24
N VAL A 263 -10.19 20.70 7.36
CA VAL A 263 -11.63 20.88 7.48
C VAL A 263 -11.93 21.67 8.73
N PHE A 264 -12.87 22.62 8.61
CA PHE A 264 -13.37 23.43 9.71
C PHE A 264 -14.86 23.17 9.87
N ALA A 265 -15.28 22.77 11.07
CA ALA A 265 -16.68 22.56 11.41
C ALA A 265 -17.15 23.61 12.42
N GLN A 266 -18.32 24.17 12.16
CA GLN A 266 -18.98 25.15 13.02
C GLN A 266 -20.39 24.68 13.34
N VAL A 267 -20.70 24.63 14.63
CA VAL A 267 -22.05 24.35 15.12
C VAL A 267 -22.74 25.65 15.51
N SER A 268 -23.97 25.80 15.04
CA SER A 268 -24.90 26.88 15.36
C SER A 268 -26.25 26.28 15.79
N TRP A 269 -27.10 27.09 16.41
CA TRP A 269 -28.40 26.65 16.90
C TRP A 269 -29.46 27.71 16.62
N GLU A 270 -30.69 27.24 16.37
CA GLU A 270 -31.88 28.07 16.16
C GLU A 270 -33.07 27.43 16.88
N ILE A 271 -34.06 28.22 17.29
CA ILE A 271 -35.34 27.69 17.79
C ILE A 271 -36.31 27.60 16.62
N VAL A 272 -36.81 26.38 16.39
CA VAL A 272 -37.72 26.10 15.28
C VAL A 272 -38.88 25.26 15.79
N LYS A 273 -40.03 25.36 15.12
CA LYS A 273 -41.15 24.46 15.36
C LYS A 273 -40.76 23.03 14.97
N PRO A 274 -40.93 22.03 15.85
CA PRO A 274 -40.62 20.64 15.53
C PRO A 274 -41.50 20.12 14.39
N ARG A 275 -41.06 19.04 13.74
CA ARG A 275 -41.78 18.44 12.61
C ARG A 275 -43.14 17.91 13.08
N SER A 276 -44.20 18.12 12.28
CA SER A 276 -45.56 17.70 12.64
C SER A 276 -45.70 16.18 12.88
N PHE A 277 -44.91 15.37 12.18
CA PHE A 277 -44.89 13.91 12.37
C PHE A 277 -44.16 13.47 13.65
N ARG A 278 -43.24 14.29 14.18
CA ARG A 278 -42.45 14.00 15.38
C ARG A 278 -42.36 15.25 16.27
N PRO A 279 -43.42 15.55 17.04
CA PRO A 279 -43.49 16.78 17.83
C PRO A 279 -42.60 16.78 19.09
N ASN A 280 -41.99 15.63 19.43
CA ASN A 280 -41.15 15.45 20.62
C ASN A 280 -39.64 15.53 20.31
N GLU A 281 -39.27 15.71 19.05
CA GLU A 281 -37.87 15.69 18.62
C GLU A 281 -37.45 17.08 18.12
N GLY A 282 -36.22 17.48 18.44
CA GLY A 282 -35.50 18.55 17.75
C GLY A 282 -35.02 18.14 16.36
N ASP A 283 -34.23 19.01 15.73
CA ASP A 283 -33.76 18.79 14.35
C ASP A 283 -32.23 18.96 14.29
N LEU A 284 -31.53 17.92 13.84
CA LEU A 284 -30.10 17.99 13.53
C LEU A 284 -29.92 18.17 12.03
N PHE A 285 -29.29 19.27 11.63
CA PHE A 285 -28.96 19.59 10.25
C PHE A 285 -27.43 19.60 10.07
N ILE A 286 -26.93 18.83 9.11
CA ILE A 286 -25.51 18.75 8.80
C ILE A 286 -25.35 19.14 7.34
N ASN A 287 -24.40 20.02 7.05
CA ASN A 287 -24.16 20.52 5.72
C ASN A 287 -22.67 20.61 5.47
N VAL A 288 -22.19 19.98 4.39
CA VAL A 288 -20.80 20.10 3.97
C VAL A 288 -20.70 21.05 2.78
N GLU A 289 -19.91 22.10 2.95
CA GLU A 289 -19.65 23.11 1.92
C GLU A 289 -18.26 22.92 1.30
N LEU A 290 -18.27 22.66 -0.01
CA LEU A 290 -17.07 22.68 -0.83
C LEU A 290 -16.95 24.06 -1.47
N THR A 291 -15.85 24.75 -1.19
CA THR A 291 -15.57 26.07 -1.75
C THR A 291 -14.32 26.02 -2.63
N PRO A 292 -14.13 26.98 -3.55
CA PRO A 292 -12.90 27.09 -4.36
C PRO A 292 -11.61 27.22 -3.53
N ILE A 293 -11.73 27.51 -2.22
CA ILE A 293 -10.63 27.52 -1.26
C ILE A 293 -10.05 26.11 -1.11
N ALA A 294 -10.90 25.08 -1.08
CA ALA A 294 -10.49 23.68 -0.98
C ALA A 294 -9.73 23.21 -2.20
N ALA A 295 -10.26 23.50 -3.39
CA ALA A 295 -9.60 23.29 -4.67
C ALA A 295 -10.24 24.16 -5.77
N PRO A 296 -9.48 24.60 -6.79
CA PRO A 296 -9.97 25.53 -7.82
C PRO A 296 -11.12 25.00 -8.69
N HIS A 297 -11.37 23.68 -8.68
CA HIS A 297 -12.38 23.04 -9.51
C HIS A 297 -13.76 22.96 -8.82
N TYR A 298 -13.87 23.35 -7.54
CA TYR A 298 -15.14 23.40 -6.84
C TYR A 298 -15.89 24.70 -7.15
N GLU A 299 -17.20 24.59 -7.37
CA GLU A 299 -18.08 25.73 -7.61
C GLU A 299 -18.73 26.23 -6.31
N VAL A 300 -18.91 27.55 -6.16
CA VAL A 300 -19.57 28.13 -4.99
C VAL A 300 -21.07 27.93 -5.08
N GLY A 301 -21.69 27.36 -4.03
CA GLY A 301 -23.14 27.30 -3.84
C GLY A 301 -23.85 26.14 -4.53
N ARG A 302 -23.19 25.42 -5.44
CA ARG A 302 -23.70 24.16 -6.00
C ARG A 302 -22.78 23.01 -5.61
N LEU A 303 -23.31 22.07 -4.83
CA LEU A 303 -22.60 20.83 -4.55
C LEU A 303 -22.59 19.99 -5.84
N GLY A 304 -21.40 19.71 -6.37
CA GLY A 304 -21.23 18.74 -7.45
C GLY A 304 -21.68 17.34 -7.04
N GLU A 305 -21.57 16.37 -7.95
CA GLU A 305 -21.94 14.96 -7.67
C GLU A 305 -21.17 14.41 -6.46
N PHE A 306 -19.85 14.61 -6.45
CA PHE A 306 -18.96 14.23 -5.35
C PHE A 306 -19.31 14.94 -4.03
N GLY A 307 -19.62 16.24 -4.05
CA GLY A 307 -20.01 16.99 -2.85
C GLY A 307 -21.34 16.53 -2.28
N THR A 308 -22.30 16.19 -3.15
CA THR A 308 -23.60 15.65 -2.75
C THR A 308 -23.46 14.26 -2.15
N GLU A 309 -22.61 13.40 -2.74
CA GLU A 309 -22.27 12.09 -2.18
C GLU A 309 -21.62 12.21 -0.81
N LEU A 310 -20.61 13.08 -0.67
CA LEU A 310 -19.93 13.33 0.58
C LEU A 310 -20.88 13.85 1.67
N ASN A 311 -21.75 14.81 1.35
CA ASN A 311 -22.73 15.33 2.31
C ASN A 311 -23.68 14.22 2.79
N ARG A 312 -24.15 13.36 1.87
CA ARG A 312 -24.97 12.19 2.23
C ARG A 312 -24.22 11.20 3.11
N LEU A 313 -22.94 10.94 2.86
CA LEU A 313 -22.14 10.02 3.67
C LEU A 313 -21.96 10.53 5.11
N VAL A 314 -21.67 11.83 5.26
CA VAL A 314 -21.53 12.46 6.59
C VAL A 314 -22.87 12.50 7.32
N GLU A 315 -23.97 12.85 6.62
CA GLU A 315 -25.32 12.79 7.18
C GLU A 315 -25.69 11.39 7.64
N ARG A 316 -25.45 10.35 6.83
CA ARG A 316 -25.70 8.96 7.24
C ARG A 316 -24.87 8.56 8.47
N CYS A 317 -23.61 9.00 8.53
CA CYS A 317 -22.70 8.63 9.61
C CYS A 317 -23.09 9.25 10.95
N LEU A 318 -23.57 10.49 10.96
CA LEU A 318 -23.83 11.23 12.20
C LEU A 318 -25.32 11.31 12.56
N LYS A 319 -26.18 11.51 11.56
CA LYS A 319 -27.62 11.71 11.77
C LYS A 319 -28.41 10.39 11.74
N GLU A 320 -28.17 9.52 10.76
CA GLU A 320 -28.91 8.24 10.67
C GLU A 320 -28.46 7.24 11.75
N SER A 321 -27.20 7.33 12.20
CA SER A 321 -26.71 6.58 13.36
C SER A 321 -27.39 6.97 14.67
N LYS A 322 -28.07 8.13 14.74
CA LYS A 322 -28.67 8.69 15.96
C LYS A 322 -27.65 8.90 17.08
N SER A 323 -26.48 9.43 16.71
CA SER A 323 -25.42 9.74 17.68
C SER A 323 -25.82 10.78 18.73
N VAL A 324 -26.66 11.76 18.35
CA VAL A 324 -27.13 12.85 19.20
C VAL A 324 -28.56 12.60 19.67
N ASP A 325 -28.82 12.87 20.94
CA ASP A 325 -30.16 12.80 21.52
C ASP A 325 -31.03 13.99 21.08
N VAL A 326 -31.84 13.76 20.04
CA VAL A 326 -32.78 14.75 19.52
C VAL A 326 -33.99 14.98 20.43
N GLU A 327 -34.30 14.09 21.35
CA GLU A 327 -35.44 14.26 22.27
C GLU A 327 -35.11 15.30 23.35
N SER A 328 -33.86 15.31 23.83
CA SER A 328 -33.33 16.33 24.76
C SER A 328 -33.38 17.77 24.22
N LEU A 329 -33.52 17.92 22.90
CA LEU A 329 -33.58 19.20 22.19
C LEU A 329 -34.99 19.79 22.13
N CYS A 330 -36.03 19.04 22.49
CA CYS A 330 -37.39 19.54 22.53
C CYS A 330 -37.62 20.41 23.77
N ILE A 331 -38.12 21.65 23.58
CA ILE A 331 -38.41 22.57 24.69
C ILE A 331 -39.89 22.44 25.08
N ILE A 332 -40.79 22.72 24.13
CA ILE A 332 -42.23 22.53 24.27
C ILE A 332 -42.70 21.66 23.12
N ARG A 333 -43.28 20.50 23.48
CA ARG A 333 -43.81 19.52 22.54
C ARG A 333 -44.70 20.18 21.48
N GLY A 334 -44.33 20.04 20.20
CA GLY A 334 -45.11 20.53 19.06
C GLY A 334 -45.06 22.04 18.79
N GLU A 335 -44.49 22.84 19.70
CA GLU A 335 -44.40 24.30 19.55
C GLU A 335 -42.96 24.77 19.33
N MET A 336 -42.02 24.40 20.21
CA MET A 336 -40.64 24.91 20.19
C MET A 336 -39.62 23.79 20.43
N ALA A 337 -38.64 23.66 19.54
CA ALA A 337 -37.49 22.75 19.71
C ALA A 337 -36.20 23.38 19.18
N PHE A 338 -35.06 22.93 19.69
CA PHE A 338 -33.76 23.33 19.16
C PHE A 338 -33.51 22.64 17.81
N ARG A 339 -33.13 23.44 16.83
CA ARG A 339 -32.49 23.00 15.59
C ARG A 339 -30.99 23.26 15.71
N ILE A 340 -30.20 22.19 15.73
CA ILE A 340 -28.74 22.27 15.72
C ILE A 340 -28.27 22.14 14.28
N ARG A 341 -27.47 23.11 13.83
CA ARG A 341 -26.90 23.17 12.49
C ARG A 341 -25.38 23.04 12.57
N CYS A 342 -24.84 21.98 11.98
CA CYS A 342 -23.41 21.76 11.82
C CYS A 342 -23.02 22.04 10.36
N ASP A 343 -22.33 23.15 10.13
CA ASP A 343 -21.76 23.49 8.83
C ASP A 343 -20.28 23.09 8.81
N VAL A 344 -19.90 22.27 7.83
CA VAL A 344 -18.54 21.76 7.65
C VAL A 344 -17.97 22.41 6.40
N HIS A 345 -16.97 23.26 6.56
CA HIS A 345 -16.25 23.92 5.48
C HIS A 345 -14.94 23.21 5.20
N VAL A 346 -14.76 22.73 3.97
CA VAL A 346 -13.48 22.18 3.53
C VAL A 346 -12.55 23.34 3.16
N LEU A 347 -11.38 23.40 3.80
CA LEU A 347 -10.38 24.45 3.59
C LEU A 347 -9.30 24.02 2.59
N ASN A 348 -8.90 22.75 2.61
CA ASN A 348 -7.95 22.20 1.65
C ASN A 348 -8.26 20.72 1.42
N ASP A 349 -8.29 20.32 0.15
CA ASP A 349 -8.53 18.93 -0.27
C ASP A 349 -7.23 18.28 -0.75
N ASP A 350 -6.70 17.35 0.04
CA ASP A 350 -5.58 16.47 -0.31
C ASP A 350 -5.99 14.98 -0.21
N GLY A 351 -7.28 14.69 -0.38
CA GLY A 351 -7.85 13.35 -0.27
C GLY A 351 -8.32 12.98 1.13
N ASN A 352 -9.11 11.90 1.20
CA ASN A 352 -9.83 11.41 2.38
C ASN A 352 -10.69 12.47 3.09
N LEU A 353 -11.55 13.15 2.33
CA LEU A 353 -12.43 14.19 2.89
C LEU A 353 -13.53 13.63 3.80
N VAL A 354 -14.02 12.41 3.55
CA VAL A 354 -15.14 11.83 4.30
C VAL A 354 -14.77 11.64 5.76
N ASP A 355 -13.63 10.98 6.03
CA ASP A 355 -13.15 10.74 7.40
C ASP A 355 -12.86 12.07 8.11
N ALA A 356 -12.24 13.02 7.40
CA ALA A 356 -11.93 14.34 7.92
C ALA A 356 -13.19 15.14 8.30
N CYS A 357 -14.23 15.11 7.45
CA CYS A 357 -15.50 15.77 7.72
C CYS A 357 -16.26 15.11 8.87
N CYS A 358 -16.30 13.77 8.92
CA CYS A 358 -16.95 13.05 10.01
C CYS A 358 -16.27 13.35 11.36
N LEU A 359 -14.93 13.31 11.42
CA LEU A 359 -14.19 13.61 12.63
C LEU A 359 -14.36 15.08 13.07
N ALA A 360 -14.32 16.03 12.13
CA ALA A 360 -14.50 17.46 12.42
C ALA A 360 -15.92 17.78 12.91
N ALA A 361 -16.94 17.28 12.22
CA ALA A 361 -18.34 17.49 12.59
C ALA A 361 -18.66 16.86 13.95
N HIS A 362 -18.23 15.61 14.18
CA HIS A 362 -18.49 14.92 15.43
C HIS A 362 -17.79 15.58 16.62
N SER A 363 -16.51 15.92 16.47
CA SER A 363 -15.77 16.64 17.52
C SER A 363 -16.34 18.04 17.79
N ALA A 364 -16.84 18.74 16.76
CA ALA A 364 -17.54 20.01 16.95
C ALA A 364 -18.86 19.84 17.72
N LEU A 365 -19.63 18.77 17.45
CA LEU A 365 -20.85 18.44 18.20
C LEU A 365 -20.55 18.11 19.67
N CYS A 366 -19.49 17.34 19.95
CA CYS A 366 -19.05 17.06 21.32
C CYS A 366 -18.57 18.32 22.07
N HIS A 367 -17.92 19.24 21.36
CA HIS A 367 -17.44 20.50 21.92
C HIS A 367 -18.56 21.53 22.12
N PHE A 368 -19.63 21.46 21.33
CA PHE A 368 -20.74 22.41 21.39
C PHE A 368 -21.44 22.40 22.76
N ARG A 369 -21.87 23.58 23.18
CA ARG A 369 -22.68 23.78 24.38
C ARG A 369 -23.88 24.63 24.00
N ARG A 370 -25.08 24.17 24.32
CA ARG A 370 -26.32 24.92 24.10
C ARG A 370 -26.55 25.91 25.26
N PRO A 371 -27.24 27.03 25.00
CA PRO A 371 -27.66 27.94 26.07
C PRO A 371 -28.72 27.27 26.96
N ASP A 372 -28.76 27.71 28.22
CA ASP A 372 -29.81 27.30 29.15
C ASP A 372 -31.12 28.06 28.87
N PHE A 373 -32.24 27.44 29.19
CA PHE A 373 -33.57 28.01 28.92
C PHE A 373 -34.51 27.79 30.09
N THR A 374 -35.30 28.82 30.40
CA THR A 374 -36.36 28.76 31.40
C THR A 374 -37.72 28.86 30.70
N VAL A 375 -38.65 27.99 31.11
CA VAL A 375 -39.99 27.92 30.52
C VAL A 375 -41.00 28.49 31.49
N ALA A 376 -41.61 29.62 31.15
CA ALA A 376 -42.69 30.24 31.91
C ALA A 376 -44.02 30.05 31.15
N GLY A 377 -44.64 28.88 31.30
CA GLY A 377 -45.86 28.54 30.57
C GLY A 377 -45.58 28.29 29.08
N LYS A 378 -45.90 29.27 28.22
CA LYS A 378 -45.66 29.22 26.76
C LYS A 378 -44.49 30.09 26.30
N ASP A 379 -44.01 30.99 27.15
CA ASP A 379 -42.91 31.88 26.81
C ASP A 379 -41.58 31.23 27.26
N VAL A 380 -40.62 31.18 26.34
CA VAL A 380 -39.28 30.61 26.56
C VAL A 380 -38.27 31.74 26.65
N THR A 381 -37.62 31.89 27.79
CA THR A 381 -36.53 32.84 28.00
C THR A 381 -35.19 32.12 27.92
N ILE A 382 -34.35 32.56 26.98
CA ILE A 382 -33.01 31.99 26.75
C ILE A 382 -32.01 32.80 27.57
N HIS A 383 -31.23 32.11 28.39
CA HIS A 383 -30.13 32.75 29.11
C HIS A 383 -28.89 32.78 28.19
N PRO A 384 -28.30 33.96 27.93
CA PRO A 384 -27.07 34.04 27.17
C PRO A 384 -25.95 33.26 27.88
N ILE A 385 -24.98 32.79 27.11
CA ILE A 385 -23.87 31.92 27.57
C ILE A 385 -23.05 32.58 28.68
N ASP A 386 -23.06 33.91 28.78
CA ASP A 386 -22.34 34.68 29.79
C ASP A 386 -23.04 34.70 31.16
N GLU A 387 -24.37 34.49 31.19
CA GLU A 387 -25.20 34.55 32.40
C GLU A 387 -25.60 33.16 32.92
N GLY A 388 -25.64 32.15 32.04
CA GLY A 388 -26.03 30.78 32.36
C GLY A 388 -24.89 29.77 32.20
N ASN A 389 -25.00 28.63 32.87
CA ASN A 389 -24.06 27.52 32.68
C ASN A 389 -24.35 26.84 31.34
N PRO A 390 -23.41 26.84 30.38
CA PRO A 390 -23.65 26.28 29.06
C PRO A 390 -23.74 24.74 29.13
N VAL A 391 -24.82 24.16 28.60
CA VAL A 391 -25.16 22.74 28.76
C VAL A 391 -24.59 21.93 27.60
N PRO A 392 -23.86 20.81 27.84
CA PRO A 392 -23.40 19.92 26.77
C PRO A 392 -24.56 19.21 26.07
N LEU A 393 -24.33 18.83 24.82
CA LEU A 393 -25.23 17.93 24.11
C LEU A 393 -25.11 16.52 24.66
N CYS A 394 -26.24 15.84 24.78
CA CYS A 394 -26.29 14.41 25.07
C CYS A 394 -25.95 13.63 23.81
N ILE A 395 -24.77 12.99 23.80
CA ILE A 395 -24.28 12.16 22.71
C ILE A 395 -24.27 10.72 23.21
N PHE A 396 -24.99 9.82 22.54
CA PHE A 396 -25.10 8.42 22.94
C PHE A 396 -23.84 7.63 22.60
N HIS A 397 -23.24 7.92 21.45
CA HIS A 397 -22.15 7.13 20.92
C HIS A 397 -21.34 7.92 19.89
N HIS A 398 -20.17 7.39 19.50
CA HIS A 398 -19.20 8.10 18.68
C HIS A 398 -18.95 7.40 17.33
N PRO A 399 -19.77 7.68 16.31
CA PRO A 399 -19.58 7.11 14.98
C PRO A 399 -18.51 7.88 14.20
N LEU A 400 -17.52 7.17 13.67
CA LEU A 400 -16.50 7.72 12.79
C LEU A 400 -16.39 6.89 11.51
N ALA A 401 -16.11 7.56 10.40
CA ALA A 401 -15.87 6.94 9.10
C ALA A 401 -14.39 6.68 8.87
N VAL A 402 -14.10 5.56 8.21
CA VAL A 402 -12.77 5.16 7.75
C VAL A 402 -12.84 4.80 6.27
N THR A 403 -11.95 5.41 5.49
CA THR A 403 -11.89 5.24 4.03
C THR A 403 -10.69 4.39 3.59
N TYR A 404 -10.99 3.38 2.77
CA TYR A 404 -10.03 2.52 2.09
C TYR A 404 -10.08 2.74 0.58
N ALA A 405 -8.93 2.86 -0.08
CA ALA A 405 -8.82 2.82 -1.54
C ALA A 405 -8.29 1.47 -2.00
N PHE A 406 -8.80 0.95 -3.11
CA PHE A 406 -8.32 -0.29 -3.69
C PHE A 406 -7.58 -0.06 -5.01
N PHE A 407 -6.60 -0.93 -5.23
CA PHE A 407 -5.76 -0.97 -6.41
C PHE A 407 -5.64 -2.39 -6.95
N ASN A 408 -5.31 -2.51 -8.23
CA ASN A 408 -5.16 -3.77 -8.96
C ASN A 408 -6.43 -4.65 -8.86
N ASN A 409 -7.60 -4.09 -9.14
CA ASN A 409 -8.89 -4.78 -9.10
C ASN A 409 -9.19 -5.46 -7.75
N GLY A 410 -8.97 -4.73 -6.65
CA GLY A 410 -9.30 -5.19 -5.29
C GLY A 410 -8.21 -6.00 -4.58
N LYS A 411 -7.10 -6.33 -5.25
CA LYS A 411 -5.99 -7.10 -4.64
C LYS A 411 -5.24 -6.33 -3.56
N GLN A 412 -5.09 -5.02 -3.69
CA GLN A 412 -4.42 -4.18 -2.68
C GLN A 412 -5.41 -3.17 -2.09
N ALA A 413 -5.39 -3.00 -0.77
CA ALA A 413 -6.19 -2.01 -0.06
C ALA A 413 -5.26 -1.08 0.70
N ILE A 414 -5.54 0.22 0.65
CA ILE A 414 -4.76 1.27 1.31
C ILE A 414 -5.72 2.13 2.15
N LEU A 415 -5.31 2.44 3.37
CA LEU A 415 -6.02 3.30 4.31
C LEU A 415 -5.66 4.78 4.10
N ASP A 416 -6.63 5.67 4.27
CA ASP A 416 -6.42 7.13 4.19
C ASP A 416 -5.69 7.56 2.89
N PRO A 417 -6.33 7.37 1.72
CA PRO A 417 -5.71 7.67 0.44
C PRO A 417 -5.52 9.18 0.23
N THR A 418 -4.36 9.54 -0.31
CA THR A 418 -4.06 10.91 -0.79
C THR A 418 -4.88 11.26 -2.03
N TYR A 419 -4.96 12.54 -2.39
CA TYR A 419 -5.69 12.98 -3.59
C TYR A 419 -5.25 12.24 -4.86
N LEU A 420 -3.94 12.05 -5.03
CA LEU A 420 -3.40 11.28 -6.16
C LEU A 420 -3.82 9.82 -6.09
N GLU A 421 -3.70 9.18 -4.93
CA GLU A 421 -4.10 7.78 -4.75
C GLU A 421 -5.61 7.58 -4.99
N GLN A 422 -6.46 8.51 -4.56
CA GLN A 422 -7.90 8.49 -4.85
C GLN A 422 -8.19 8.66 -6.34
N ALA A 423 -7.46 9.53 -7.04
CA ALA A 423 -7.65 9.74 -8.48
C ALA A 423 -7.28 8.50 -9.32
N PHE A 424 -6.35 7.67 -8.83
CA PHE A 424 -5.87 6.46 -9.51
C PHE A 424 -6.46 5.15 -8.96
N CYS A 425 -7.35 5.19 -7.97
CA CYS A 425 -7.91 3.96 -7.40
C CYS A 425 -8.95 3.34 -8.34
N ASP A 426 -9.06 2.00 -8.30
CA ASP A 426 -10.12 1.27 -8.99
C ASP A 426 -11.48 1.47 -8.30
N GLY A 427 -11.43 1.90 -7.04
CA GLY A 427 -12.55 2.40 -6.26
C GLY A 427 -12.23 2.51 -4.77
N GLN A 428 -13.26 2.80 -3.99
CA GLN A 428 -13.16 3.20 -2.59
C GLN A 428 -14.21 2.50 -1.73
N LEU A 429 -13.84 2.13 -0.51
CA LEU A 429 -14.75 1.64 0.52
C LEU A 429 -14.70 2.57 1.71
N VAL A 430 -15.85 3.12 2.07
CA VAL A 430 -16.04 3.89 3.29
C VAL A 430 -16.86 3.06 4.25
N VAL A 431 -16.32 2.84 5.45
CA VAL A 431 -17.00 2.13 6.53
C VAL A 431 -17.09 3.09 7.72
N GLY A 432 -18.31 3.43 8.12
CA GLY A 432 -18.59 4.12 9.37
C GLY A 432 -18.93 3.12 10.46
N MET A 433 -18.21 3.17 11.56
CA MET A 433 -18.45 2.32 12.72
C MET A 433 -18.55 3.15 14.00
N ASN A 434 -19.27 2.59 14.95
CA ASN A 434 -19.37 3.11 16.30
C ASN A 434 -18.38 2.39 17.25
N THR A 435 -18.18 2.94 18.45
CA THR A 435 -17.40 2.31 19.52
C THR A 435 -17.97 0.96 19.98
N TYR A 436 -19.26 0.72 19.73
CA TYR A 436 -19.94 -0.57 19.99
C TYR A 436 -19.81 -1.58 18.85
N LYS A 437 -18.94 -1.35 17.86
CA LYS A 437 -18.74 -2.22 16.67
C LYS A 437 -19.97 -2.33 15.75
N GLU A 438 -20.94 -1.44 15.91
CA GLU A 438 -22.08 -1.32 15.00
C GLU A 438 -21.67 -0.53 13.74
N ILE A 439 -22.09 -1.01 12.57
CA ILE A 439 -21.83 -0.33 11.29
C ILE A 439 -22.91 0.75 11.10
N CYS A 440 -22.50 2.00 11.08
CA CYS A 440 -23.36 3.14 10.81
C CYS A 440 -23.50 3.40 9.31
N THR A 441 -22.37 3.36 8.58
CA THR A 441 -22.35 3.63 7.15
C THR A 441 -21.53 2.60 6.40
N TRP A 442 -22.04 2.27 5.22
CA TRP A 442 -21.36 1.42 4.28
C TRP A 442 -21.49 2.03 2.90
N HIS A 443 -20.36 2.31 2.27
CA HIS A 443 -20.36 2.83 0.91
C HIS A 443 -19.20 2.23 0.12
N LEU A 444 -19.55 1.49 -0.93
CA LEU A 444 -18.59 0.95 -1.88
C LEU A 444 -18.75 1.73 -3.19
N GLY A 445 -17.74 2.54 -3.51
CA GLY A 445 -17.63 3.28 -4.76
C GLY A 445 -16.67 2.60 -5.74
N GLY A 446 -16.93 2.79 -7.03
CA GLY A 446 -16.11 2.25 -8.13
C GLY A 446 -16.62 0.94 -8.71
N ARG A 447 -15.83 0.34 -9.61
CA ARG A 447 -16.16 -0.90 -10.32
C ARG A 447 -15.09 -1.95 -10.04
N MET A 448 -15.18 -2.61 -8.89
CA MET A 448 -14.22 -3.64 -8.50
C MET A 448 -14.90 -4.86 -7.88
N SER A 449 -14.21 -5.99 -7.93
CA SER A 449 -14.55 -7.20 -7.18
C SER A 449 -13.72 -7.27 -5.90
N ILE A 450 -14.37 -7.42 -4.74
CA ILE A 450 -13.71 -7.61 -3.44
C ILE A 450 -14.08 -8.98 -2.89
N SER A 451 -13.10 -9.74 -2.39
CA SER A 451 -13.37 -11.01 -1.71
C SER A 451 -14.02 -10.79 -0.34
N LYS A 452 -14.99 -11.65 0.00
CA LYS A 452 -15.73 -11.55 1.28
C LYS A 452 -14.80 -11.59 2.50
N ALA A 453 -13.80 -12.47 2.47
CA ALA A 453 -12.83 -12.61 3.56
C ALA A 453 -12.06 -11.30 3.81
N LYS A 454 -11.62 -10.64 2.74
CA LYS A 454 -10.91 -9.36 2.83
C LYS A 454 -11.78 -8.25 3.38
N LEU A 455 -13.05 -8.22 2.97
CA LEU A 455 -14.01 -7.25 3.46
C LEU A 455 -14.24 -7.37 4.98
N ILE A 456 -14.36 -8.60 5.49
CA ILE A 456 -14.48 -8.87 6.93
C ILE A 456 -13.21 -8.40 7.67
N ARG A 457 -12.02 -8.74 7.16
CA ARG A 457 -10.75 -8.28 7.74
C ARG A 457 -10.66 -6.75 7.81
N LEU A 458 -11.06 -6.05 6.75
CA LEU A 458 -11.09 -4.58 6.72
C LEU A 458 -12.06 -4.01 7.77
N THR A 459 -13.22 -4.64 7.98
CA THR A 459 -14.18 -4.19 9.01
C THR A 459 -13.65 -4.38 10.43
N ASP A 460 -12.97 -5.48 10.72
CA ASP A 460 -12.37 -5.68 12.05
C ASP A 460 -11.22 -4.69 12.30
N MET A 461 -10.42 -4.40 11.27
CA MET A 461 -9.40 -3.35 11.36
C MET A 461 -10.03 -1.97 11.55
N THR A 462 -11.14 -1.67 10.86
CA THR A 462 -11.88 -0.41 11.00
C THR A 462 -12.26 -0.15 12.47
N TYR A 463 -12.74 -1.17 13.17
CA TYR A 463 -13.10 -1.06 14.58
C TYR A 463 -11.93 -0.61 15.47
N SER A 464 -10.74 -1.22 15.28
CA SER A 464 -9.53 -0.86 16.03
C SER A 464 -9.09 0.59 15.77
N ILE A 465 -9.23 1.03 14.51
CA ILE A 465 -8.92 2.38 14.06
C ILE A 465 -9.89 3.39 14.66
N VAL A 466 -11.20 3.14 14.55
CA VAL A 466 -12.24 4.05 15.06
C VAL A 466 -12.06 4.25 16.56
N THR A 467 -11.82 3.18 17.32
CA THR A 467 -11.55 3.26 18.76
C THR A 467 -10.35 4.17 19.05
N SER A 468 -9.29 4.06 18.25
CA SER A 468 -8.10 4.90 18.38
C SER A 468 -8.38 6.38 18.05
N LEU A 469 -9.20 6.65 17.03
CA LEU A 469 -9.61 8.00 16.65
C LEU A 469 -10.52 8.65 17.70
N VAL A 470 -11.47 7.89 18.28
CA VAL A 470 -12.33 8.38 19.37
C VAL A 470 -11.48 8.71 20.60
N ASN A 471 -10.55 7.84 20.98
CA ASN A 471 -9.62 8.12 22.08
C ASN A 471 -8.77 9.38 21.83
N LEU A 472 -8.38 9.65 20.59
CA LEU A 472 -7.67 10.87 20.21
C LEU A 472 -8.57 12.10 20.37
N MET A 473 -9.81 12.00 19.92
CA MET A 473 -10.82 13.07 20.04
C MET A 473 -11.12 13.39 21.51
N GLU A 474 -11.35 12.39 22.36
CA GLU A 474 -11.60 12.58 23.79
C GLU A 474 -10.41 13.25 24.49
N LYS A 475 -9.18 12.83 24.16
CA LYS A 475 -7.95 13.49 24.66
C LYS A 475 -7.83 14.94 24.20
N ALA A 476 -8.28 15.26 22.99
CA ALA A 476 -8.28 16.64 22.51
C ALA A 476 -9.32 17.49 23.27
N LEU A 477 -10.51 16.93 23.52
CA LEU A 477 -11.57 17.60 24.28
C LEU A 477 -11.19 17.83 25.75
N SER A 478 -10.54 16.87 26.40
CA SER A 478 -10.09 17.03 27.79
C SER A 478 -9.03 18.13 27.92
N LYS A 479 -8.06 18.17 26.99
CA LYS A 479 -7.05 19.23 26.93
C LYS A 479 -7.67 20.61 26.71
N ASP A 480 -8.65 20.73 25.83
CA ASP A 480 -9.34 22.00 25.60
C ASP A 480 -10.11 22.46 26.85
N ALA A 481 -10.73 21.53 27.57
CA ALA A 481 -11.40 21.85 28.84
C ALA A 481 -10.41 22.35 29.90
N GLU A 482 -9.21 21.75 30.00
CA GLU A 482 -8.13 22.21 30.88
C GLU A 482 -7.62 23.61 30.50
N ILE A 483 -7.41 23.85 29.20
CA ILE A 483 -6.98 25.15 28.68
C ILE A 483 -8.01 26.23 29.02
N ARG A 484 -9.30 25.98 28.77
CA ARG A 484 -10.38 26.91 29.13
C ARG A 484 -10.50 27.12 30.63
N ALA A 485 -10.29 26.08 31.45
CA ALA A 485 -10.29 26.20 32.91
C ALA A 485 -9.14 27.08 33.41
N SER A 486 -8.00 27.08 32.71
CA SER A 486 -6.87 27.97 33.00
C SER A 486 -7.09 29.43 32.57
N GLY A 487 -8.16 29.72 31.82
CA GLY A 487 -8.55 31.07 31.38
C GLY A 487 -7.89 31.54 30.09
N ASP A 488 -7.04 30.72 29.46
CA ASP A 488 -6.48 31.02 28.14
C ASP A 488 -7.40 30.43 27.06
N VAL A 489 -7.95 31.27 26.19
CA VAL A 489 -8.83 30.79 25.10
C VAL A 489 -8.07 30.89 23.79
N PRO A 490 -7.55 29.76 23.26
CA PRO A 490 -6.74 29.79 22.06
C PRO A 490 -7.58 30.28 20.88
N GLY A 491 -7.12 31.37 20.25
CA GLY A 491 -7.73 31.87 19.03
C GLY A 491 -7.50 30.93 17.85
N LEU A 492 -8.45 30.82 16.92
CA LEU A 492 -8.28 30.02 15.70
C LEU A 492 -7.01 30.41 14.92
N LEU A 493 -6.61 31.68 15.00
CA LEU A 493 -5.40 32.23 14.37
C LEU A 493 -4.07 31.79 15.00
N SER A 494 -4.02 31.42 16.28
CA SER A 494 -2.79 30.86 16.88
C SER A 494 -2.56 29.43 16.40
N ILE A 495 -3.64 28.72 16.08
CA ILE A 495 -3.68 27.32 15.66
C ILE A 495 -3.40 27.13 14.16
N VAL A 496 -3.87 28.06 13.30
CA VAL A 496 -3.77 27.94 11.83
C VAL A 496 -2.37 28.29 11.29
N ARG A 497 -1.46 28.83 12.12
CA ARG A 497 -0.09 29.14 11.66
C ARG A 497 0.63 27.85 11.27
N PRO A 498 1.15 27.72 10.03
CA PRO A 498 2.12 26.67 9.74
C PRO A 498 3.34 26.84 10.68
N PRO A 499 4.08 25.77 10.99
CA PRO A 499 5.24 25.85 11.88
C PRO A 499 6.25 26.84 11.29
N ALA A 500 6.22 28.07 11.79
CA ALA A 500 7.24 29.05 11.51
C ALA A 500 8.42 28.72 12.43
N LEU A 501 9.64 28.69 11.88
CA LEU A 501 10.87 28.63 12.66
C LEU A 501 10.81 29.67 13.79
N LYS A 502 10.54 29.22 15.02
CA LYS A 502 10.75 29.99 16.24
C LYS A 502 11.81 29.27 17.05
N SER A 503 12.90 30.00 17.26
CA SER A 503 13.94 29.66 18.24
C SER A 503 13.32 29.59 19.63
N GLY A 504 13.33 28.40 20.24
CA GLY A 504 13.32 28.22 21.69
C GLY A 504 12.02 28.52 22.42
N SER A 505 11.00 27.67 22.26
CA SER A 505 10.03 27.34 23.31
C SER A 505 9.29 26.07 22.91
N VAL A 506 9.39 25.03 23.73
CA VAL A 506 8.78 23.72 23.53
C VAL A 506 7.27 23.85 23.72
N GLU A 507 6.51 23.90 22.63
CA GLU A 507 5.08 23.58 22.62
C GLU A 507 4.96 22.08 22.34
N SER A 508 4.25 21.36 23.22
CA SER A 508 4.06 19.92 23.13
C SER A 508 3.07 19.59 22.02
N ASP A 509 3.56 19.52 20.80
CA ASP A 509 2.89 18.85 19.69
C ASP A 509 2.55 17.41 20.14
N LEU A 510 1.27 17.04 20.09
CA LEU A 510 0.87 15.64 20.16
C LEU A 510 1.26 14.98 18.83
N ASP A 511 2.52 14.62 18.74
CA ASP A 511 3.04 13.79 17.65
C ASP A 511 2.60 12.34 17.86
N MET A 512 1.68 11.87 17.02
CA MET A 512 1.50 10.43 16.80
C MET A 512 2.47 9.95 15.71
N ALA A 513 3.76 9.98 16.03
CA ALA A 513 4.73 9.19 15.29
C ALA A 513 4.65 7.74 15.80
N GLY A 514 3.86 6.91 15.12
CA GLY A 514 3.93 5.45 15.26
C GLY A 514 2.75 4.82 15.98
N LEU A 515 1.60 4.75 15.30
CA LEU A 515 0.79 3.54 15.40
C LEU A 515 1.28 2.58 14.31
N LYS A 516 2.32 1.81 14.62
CA LYS A 516 2.54 0.55 13.89
C LYS A 516 1.49 -0.41 14.42
N ILE A 517 0.38 -0.53 13.71
CA ILE A 517 -0.51 -1.68 13.90
C ILE A 517 0.33 -2.90 13.45
N GLN A 518 0.92 -3.60 14.42
CA GLN A 518 1.49 -4.92 14.16
C GLN A 518 0.31 -5.86 14.00
N MET A 519 -0.04 -6.15 12.75
CA MET A 519 -0.85 -7.30 12.43
C MET A 519 -0.01 -8.22 11.54
N GLU A 520 0.44 -9.32 12.15
CA GLU A 520 0.86 -10.51 11.44
C GLU A 520 -0.39 -11.07 10.74
N GLY A 521 -0.62 -10.61 9.51
CA GLY A 521 -1.68 -11.09 8.65
C GLY A 521 -1.08 -11.29 7.27
N GLU A 522 -0.69 -12.53 7.00
CA GLU A 522 -0.19 -12.97 5.70
C GLU A 522 -1.21 -12.59 4.60
N ASP A 523 -0.80 -11.74 3.66
CA ASP A 523 -1.42 -11.69 2.33
C ASP A 523 -0.98 -12.96 1.57
N LYS A 524 -1.55 -14.11 1.96
CA LYS A 524 -1.57 -15.29 1.10
C LYS A 524 -2.70 -15.08 0.09
N ASP A 525 -2.31 -14.84 -1.16
CA ASP A 525 -3.20 -14.93 -2.30
C ASP A 525 -3.67 -16.39 -2.42
N GLU A 526 -4.82 -16.73 -1.83
CA GLU A 526 -5.48 -18.02 -2.06
C GLU A 526 -6.18 -17.97 -3.42
N GLU A 527 -5.53 -18.58 -4.41
CA GLU A 527 -6.20 -19.08 -5.62
C GLU A 527 -7.12 -20.24 -5.20
N GLY A 528 -8.40 -20.13 -5.57
CA GLY A 528 -9.42 -21.06 -5.12
C GLY A 528 -9.29 -22.44 -5.78
N GLU A 529 -9.33 -23.48 -4.95
CA GLU A 529 -9.83 -24.79 -5.33
C GLU A 529 -10.96 -25.19 -4.36
N VAL A 530 -12.07 -25.60 -4.94
CA VAL A 530 -13.25 -26.13 -4.27
C VAL A 530 -13.03 -27.63 -4.15
N GLU A 531 -12.89 -28.16 -2.95
CA GLU A 531 -13.08 -29.59 -2.69
C GLU A 531 -13.86 -29.83 -1.39
N GLU A 532 -14.57 -30.94 -1.42
CA GLU A 532 -15.75 -31.32 -0.64
C GLU A 532 -15.43 -31.62 0.83
N ILE A 533 -16.38 -31.29 1.71
CA ILE A 533 -16.35 -31.68 3.12
C ILE A 533 -16.94 -33.09 3.23
N GLU A 534 -16.08 -34.09 3.45
CA GLU A 534 -16.48 -35.36 4.05
C GLU A 534 -16.39 -35.28 5.59
N SER A 535 -17.49 -35.68 6.21
CA SER A 535 -17.69 -35.82 7.65
C SER A 535 -16.94 -37.03 8.22
N ALA A 536 -16.29 -36.90 9.39
CA ALA A 536 -16.24 -37.98 10.38
C ALA A 536 -15.67 -37.55 11.75
N ALA A 537 -16.45 -37.93 12.77
CA ALA A 537 -16.05 -38.55 14.03
C ALA A 537 -15.43 -37.72 15.19
N VAL A 538 -16.23 -37.72 16.25
CA VAL A 538 -15.98 -37.50 17.67
C VAL A 538 -14.88 -38.41 18.23
N GLU A 539 -14.03 -37.88 19.11
CA GLU A 539 -13.57 -38.58 20.32
C GLU A 539 -13.42 -37.57 21.48
N GLU A 540 -14.08 -37.89 22.59
CA GLU A 540 -13.91 -37.29 23.92
C GLU A 540 -12.70 -37.93 24.62
N ALA A 541 -11.96 -37.16 25.44
CA ALA A 541 -11.29 -37.69 26.63
C ALA A 541 -10.79 -36.57 27.57
N GLU A 542 -11.43 -36.54 28.74
CA GLU A 542 -10.87 -36.55 30.10
C GLU A 542 -10.23 -35.30 30.74
N ASP A 543 -10.79 -35.00 31.92
CA ASP A 543 -10.47 -34.02 32.94
C ASP A 543 -9.15 -34.32 33.69
N GLU A 544 -8.45 -33.27 34.13
CA GLU A 544 -7.72 -33.29 35.41
C GLU A 544 -7.88 -31.92 36.11
N GLU A 545 -8.55 -31.95 37.26
CA GLU A 545 -8.59 -30.86 38.25
C GLU A 545 -7.29 -30.84 39.08
N SER A 546 -6.85 -29.64 39.47
CA SER A 546 -6.21 -29.45 40.78
C SER A 546 -6.49 -28.06 41.33
N GLU A 547 -7.16 -28.03 42.47
CA GLU A 547 -7.44 -26.87 43.31
C GLU A 547 -6.23 -26.50 44.18
N SER A 548 -6.11 -25.22 44.56
CA SER A 548 -6.10 -24.78 45.97
C SER A 548 -6.05 -23.25 46.11
N GLU A 549 -7.16 -22.69 46.62
CA GLU A 549 -7.31 -21.85 47.83
C GLU A 549 -6.25 -20.75 48.14
N SER A 550 -6.55 -19.56 48.70
CA SER A 550 -7.59 -19.18 49.65
C SER A 550 -7.81 -17.65 49.79
N GLU A 551 -8.95 -17.33 50.43
CA GLU A 551 -9.24 -16.19 51.34
C GLU A 551 -9.99 -14.91 50.86
N SER A 552 -11.31 -15.09 50.82
CA SER A 552 -12.46 -14.31 51.34
C SER A 552 -12.30 -13.01 52.15
N SER A 553 -13.31 -12.14 51.98
CA SER A 553 -14.11 -11.62 53.11
C SER A 553 -15.54 -11.28 52.65
N GLU A 554 -16.51 -11.87 53.35
CA GLU A 554 -17.97 -11.89 53.13
C GLU A 554 -18.69 -10.61 53.63
N VAL A 555 -19.91 -10.36 53.11
CA VAL A 555 -21.13 -10.17 53.94
C VAL A 555 -22.35 -10.75 53.17
N GLU A 556 -23.04 -11.70 53.81
CA GLU A 556 -24.26 -12.40 53.36
C GLU A 556 -25.58 -11.73 53.81
N MET A 557 -26.67 -11.96 53.06
CA MET A 557 -27.87 -12.76 53.43
C MET A 557 -29.04 -12.45 52.48
N VAL A 558 -29.43 -13.34 51.55
CA VAL A 558 -30.32 -14.53 51.63
C VAL A 558 -31.83 -14.19 51.58
N THR A 559 -32.49 -14.67 50.51
CA THR A 559 -33.75 -15.46 50.57
C THR A 559 -33.82 -16.42 49.39
N GLU A 560 -34.06 -17.70 49.70
CA GLU A 560 -34.15 -18.88 48.83
C GLU A 560 -35.51 -18.99 48.10
N ILE A 561 -35.59 -19.81 47.04
CA ILE A 561 -36.44 -21.03 46.94
C ILE A 561 -36.25 -21.72 45.56
N SER A 562 -35.80 -22.97 45.65
CA SER A 562 -36.12 -24.19 44.88
C SER A 562 -35.97 -24.27 43.36
N ALA A 563 -35.15 -25.24 42.97
CA ALA A 563 -35.06 -25.87 41.66
C ALA A 563 -36.20 -26.88 41.45
N GLU A 564 -36.86 -26.79 40.29
CA GLU A 564 -37.59 -27.89 39.65
C GLU A 564 -37.66 -27.57 38.14
N GLU A 565 -37.65 -28.61 37.29
CA GLU A 565 -37.85 -28.55 35.82
C GLU A 565 -36.64 -28.29 34.90
N LYS A 566 -35.54 -29.02 35.15
CA LYS A 566 -34.77 -29.60 34.04
C LYS A 566 -34.65 -31.11 34.22
N ARG A 567 -35.69 -31.83 33.77
CA ARG A 567 -35.65 -33.25 33.33
C ARG A 567 -37.07 -33.66 32.90
N LYS A 568 -37.32 -33.69 31.60
CA LYS A 568 -37.88 -34.85 30.89
C LYS A 568 -38.02 -34.54 29.39
N LEU A 569 -37.23 -35.29 28.64
CA LEU A 569 -37.40 -35.58 27.24
C LEU A 569 -38.57 -36.59 27.08
N ALA A 570 -39.25 -36.50 25.94
CA ALA A 570 -40.03 -37.55 25.26
C ALA A 570 -41.40 -37.97 25.86
N GLU A 571 -42.47 -37.75 25.09
CA GLU A 571 -43.19 -38.81 24.34
C GLU A 571 -44.22 -38.13 23.39
N VAL A 572 -44.08 -38.33 22.07
CA VAL A 572 -44.87 -39.24 21.23
C VAL A 572 -46.14 -38.56 20.69
N GLU A 573 -46.21 -38.35 19.37
CA GLU A 573 -47.16 -39.04 18.49
C GLU A 573 -46.88 -38.73 17.01
N LEU A 574 -46.53 -39.81 16.30
CA LEU A 574 -46.62 -39.98 14.86
C LEU A 574 -48.09 -40.10 14.44
N SER A 575 -48.49 -39.46 13.34
CA SER A 575 -49.43 -40.06 12.37
C SER A 575 -49.61 -39.17 11.13
N GLY A 576 -49.77 -39.80 9.96
CA GLY A 576 -50.61 -39.23 8.89
C GLY A 576 -49.96 -39.02 7.52
N ASP A 577 -49.71 -40.12 6.81
CA ASP A 577 -50.18 -40.45 5.44
C ASP A 577 -49.90 -39.61 4.17
N SER A 578 -49.51 -40.41 3.17
CA SER A 578 -49.94 -40.49 1.76
C SER A 578 -49.45 -39.47 0.72
N GLU A 579 -48.70 -40.01 -0.26
CA GLU A 579 -49.00 -40.11 -1.72
C GLU A 579 -49.71 -38.90 -2.39
N GLU A 580 -49.32 -38.36 -3.56
CA GLU A 580 -49.15 -38.98 -4.88
C GLU A 580 -48.42 -38.04 -5.89
N GLU A 581 -48.12 -38.65 -7.03
CA GLU A 581 -47.34 -38.24 -8.20
C GLU A 581 -48.03 -37.19 -9.11
N GLU A 582 -47.25 -36.51 -9.96
CA GLU A 582 -47.57 -36.48 -11.39
C GLU A 582 -46.32 -36.21 -12.25
N THR A 583 -46.14 -37.11 -13.22
CA THR A 583 -45.15 -37.05 -14.30
C THR A 583 -45.85 -36.61 -15.58
N VAL A 584 -45.25 -35.72 -16.38
CA VAL A 584 -45.42 -35.73 -17.85
C VAL A 584 -44.12 -35.27 -18.53
N GLN A 585 -43.62 -36.17 -19.38
CA GLN A 585 -42.52 -36.01 -20.33
C GLN A 585 -43.00 -35.28 -21.61
N LEU A 586 -42.11 -34.57 -22.31
CA LEU A 586 -41.53 -35.03 -23.60
C LEU A 586 -40.76 -33.93 -24.33
N GLN A 587 -39.86 -34.42 -25.18
CA GLN A 587 -38.62 -33.83 -25.68
C GLN A 587 -38.76 -33.18 -27.07
N SER A 588 -37.66 -32.52 -27.45
CA SER A 588 -37.05 -32.53 -28.81
C SER A 588 -37.73 -31.64 -29.87
N GLU A 589 -37.04 -31.04 -30.84
CA GLU A 589 -35.90 -31.53 -31.63
C GLU A 589 -34.97 -30.40 -32.14
N MET A 590 -33.81 -30.90 -32.57
CA MET A 590 -32.69 -30.28 -33.28
C MET A 590 -33.05 -29.67 -34.64
N THR A 591 -32.16 -28.85 -35.21
CA THR A 591 -31.52 -29.15 -36.53
C THR A 591 -30.42 -28.14 -36.92
N SER A 592 -29.20 -28.68 -37.03
CA SER A 592 -28.18 -28.53 -38.10
C SER A 592 -27.91 -27.16 -38.79
N GLY A 593 -26.69 -26.65 -38.63
CA GLY A 593 -25.56 -26.92 -39.55
C GLY A 593 -25.49 -26.26 -40.94
N THR A 594 -24.35 -25.57 -41.15
CA THR A 594 -23.52 -25.48 -42.39
C THR A 594 -23.76 -24.32 -43.38
N THR A 595 -22.76 -23.43 -43.56
CA THR A 595 -21.92 -23.24 -44.79
C THR A 595 -21.34 -21.82 -44.92
N TRP A 596 -20.09 -21.77 -45.41
CA TRP A 596 -19.39 -20.59 -45.96
C TRP A 596 -19.98 -20.15 -47.32
N ALA A 597 -20.09 -18.84 -47.58
CA ALA A 597 -19.62 -18.18 -48.83
C ALA A 597 -19.90 -16.66 -48.87
N ASN A 598 -18.83 -15.90 -49.12
CA ASN A 598 -18.69 -14.67 -49.91
C ASN A 598 -19.93 -13.84 -50.31
N HIS A 599 -19.85 -12.53 -50.02
CA HIS A 599 -19.99 -11.51 -51.06
C HIS A 599 -18.93 -10.40 -50.87
N LYS A 600 -18.27 -10.08 -51.99
CA LYS A 600 -17.20 -9.10 -52.18
C LYS A 600 -17.66 -8.16 -53.31
N LEU A 601 -17.05 -6.96 -53.36
CA LEU A 601 -17.11 -5.88 -54.37
C LEU A 601 -18.19 -4.80 -54.13
N GLN A 602 -17.89 -3.48 -54.24
CA GLN A 602 -16.90 -2.80 -55.08
C GLN A 602 -16.07 -1.69 -54.38
N ARG A 603 -14.93 -1.41 -55.03
CA ARG A 603 -13.89 -0.43 -54.76
C ARG A 603 -14.20 0.96 -55.35
N GLY A 604 -13.50 1.95 -54.82
CA GLY A 604 -13.07 3.20 -55.47
C GLY A 604 -13.03 4.33 -54.44
N SER A 605 -11.98 5.12 -54.24
CA SER A 605 -10.66 5.25 -54.85
C SER A 605 -9.87 6.28 -54.03
N ASP A 606 -8.57 6.07 -53.96
CA ASP A 606 -7.51 7.06 -53.87
C ASP A 606 -7.20 7.79 -52.55
N GLU A 607 -5.91 7.65 -52.25
CA GLU A 607 -5.05 8.36 -51.32
C GLU A 607 -5.15 9.89 -51.46
N VAL A 608 -4.78 10.61 -50.41
CA VAL A 608 -3.63 11.54 -50.40
C VAL A 608 -3.75 12.52 -49.22
N SER A 609 -2.59 12.64 -48.58
CA SER A 609 -2.11 13.60 -47.59
C SER A 609 -2.64 15.05 -47.60
N CYS A 610 -2.29 15.70 -46.49
CA CYS A 610 -1.90 17.09 -46.32
C CYS A 610 -2.91 18.01 -45.62
N TRP A 611 -2.36 18.64 -44.59
CA TRP A 611 -2.89 19.77 -43.84
C TRP A 611 -3.30 20.92 -44.77
N PRO A 612 -4.15 21.82 -44.27
CA PRO A 612 -4.07 23.23 -44.63
C PRO A 612 -3.59 24.05 -43.44
N ALA A 613 -2.50 24.78 -43.68
CA ALA A 613 -2.21 26.05 -43.03
C ALA A 613 -2.75 27.20 -43.91
N SER A 614 -2.86 28.38 -43.28
CA SER A 614 -3.11 29.74 -43.80
C SER A 614 -4.41 30.33 -43.21
N VAL A 615 -4.48 31.56 -42.72
CA VAL A 615 -3.91 32.86 -43.14
C VAL A 615 -3.81 33.75 -41.87
N ALA A 616 -2.64 34.23 -41.43
CA ALA A 616 -1.93 35.50 -41.73
C ALA A 616 -2.66 36.83 -41.38
N GLY A 617 -2.01 37.71 -40.59
CA GLY A 617 -2.33 39.15 -40.58
C GLY A 617 -2.00 40.03 -39.33
N LEU A 618 -0.72 40.33 -39.11
CA LEU A 618 -0.09 41.64 -38.76
C LEU A 618 -0.37 42.43 -37.44
N ASP A 619 0.71 42.49 -36.64
CA ASP A 619 1.47 43.64 -36.09
C ASP A 619 1.08 44.53 -34.87
N ALA A 620 2.08 44.60 -33.96
CA ALA A 620 2.62 45.77 -33.21
C ALA A 620 2.34 45.98 -31.69
N VAL A 621 3.10 45.22 -30.87
CA VAL A 621 4.01 45.53 -29.73
C VAL A 621 3.92 46.83 -28.86
N ILE A 622 4.17 46.62 -27.55
CA ILE A 622 4.93 47.39 -26.50
C ILE A 622 4.03 48.00 -25.40
N ALA A 623 4.27 47.89 -24.08
CA ALA A 623 5.03 47.02 -23.16
C ALA A 623 4.79 47.57 -21.73
N THR A 624 4.65 46.71 -20.71
CA THR A 624 5.39 46.80 -19.43
C THR A 624 5.23 45.51 -18.61
N THR A 625 6.38 45.02 -18.16
CA THR A 625 6.81 43.77 -17.49
C THR A 625 6.54 43.74 -15.95
N PRO A 626 7.11 42.83 -15.10
CA PRO A 626 7.56 41.41 -15.23
C PRO A 626 7.24 40.46 -14.01
N GLY A 627 7.36 39.14 -14.24
CA GLY A 627 7.92 38.13 -13.29
C GLY A 627 7.00 37.61 -12.17
N LEU A 628 7.03 36.35 -11.71
CA LEU A 628 8.05 35.30 -11.70
C LEU A 628 7.35 33.93 -11.54
N ASP A 629 7.76 32.93 -12.33
CA ASP A 629 7.61 31.52 -11.99
C ASP A 629 8.99 30.84 -11.96
N LEU A 630 9.29 30.22 -10.82
CA LEU A 630 10.49 29.42 -10.55
C LEU A 630 10.16 27.94 -10.77
N ILE A 631 10.79 27.35 -11.78
CA ILE A 631 10.78 25.89 -12.03
C ILE A 631 11.76 25.19 -11.07
N LYS A 632 11.25 24.21 -10.31
CA LYS A 632 12.05 23.15 -9.69
C LYS A 632 12.77 22.37 -10.79
N ASN A 633 14.10 22.36 -10.77
CA ASN A 633 14.90 21.48 -11.62
C ASN A 633 15.84 20.59 -10.81
N LYS A 634 15.80 19.32 -11.22
CA LYS A 634 16.60 18.16 -10.80
C LYS A 634 18.09 18.48 -10.68
N ARG A 635 18.76 17.92 -9.67
CA ARG A 635 20.23 17.82 -9.61
C ARG A 635 20.71 16.39 -9.82
N LYS A 636 21.48 16.20 -10.90
CA LYS A 636 22.40 15.08 -11.16
C LYS A 636 23.66 15.21 -10.27
N ARG A 637 24.32 14.06 -10.04
CA ARG A 637 25.51 13.85 -9.19
C ARG A 637 26.76 14.67 -9.60
N LYS A 638 27.63 14.95 -8.61
CA LYS A 638 28.86 15.77 -8.66
C LYS A 638 30.04 15.07 -9.37
N PRO A 639 30.80 15.78 -10.23
CA PRO A 639 32.17 15.40 -10.60
C PRO A 639 33.24 16.10 -9.73
N ARG A 640 34.44 15.49 -9.66
CA ARG A 640 35.60 15.88 -8.83
C ARG A 640 36.11 17.31 -9.12
N LYS A 641 36.48 18.06 -8.07
CA LYS A 641 37.04 19.42 -8.15
C LYS A 641 38.42 19.43 -8.84
N ARG A 642 38.56 20.20 -9.92
CA ARG A 642 39.86 20.75 -10.36
C ARG A 642 39.97 22.19 -9.83
N TRP A 643 41.11 22.55 -9.28
CA TRP A 643 41.37 23.93 -8.83
C TRP A 643 41.60 24.82 -10.07
N ASN A 644 40.82 25.89 -10.22
CA ASN A 644 40.99 26.83 -11.33
C ASN A 644 42.29 27.63 -11.14
N ARG A 645 43.24 27.47 -12.06
CA ARG A 645 44.38 28.40 -12.19
C ARG A 645 43.89 29.67 -12.89
N LEU A 646 44.03 30.82 -12.23
CA LEU A 646 43.82 32.12 -12.84
C LEU A 646 44.96 32.40 -13.86
N PRO A 647 44.71 33.11 -14.98
CA PRO A 647 45.75 33.49 -15.94
C PRO A 647 46.83 34.36 -15.31
N LYS A 648 48.06 34.31 -15.84
CA LYS A 648 49.24 35.02 -15.29
C LYS A 648 49.11 36.55 -15.17
N ASN A 649 48.16 37.18 -15.85
CA ASN A 649 47.95 38.63 -15.87
C ASN A 649 46.54 39.00 -15.36
N TYR A 650 46.16 38.52 -14.18
CA TYR A 650 44.93 38.92 -13.51
C TYR A 650 45.21 40.08 -12.54
N ASP A 651 44.81 41.29 -12.92
CA ASP A 651 44.83 42.45 -12.02
C ASP A 651 43.44 42.62 -11.36
N PRO A 652 43.35 42.58 -10.02
CA PRO A 652 42.07 42.62 -9.30
C PRO A 652 41.37 43.99 -9.32
N LYS A 653 41.98 45.03 -9.92
CA LYS A 653 41.40 46.38 -10.03
C LYS A 653 40.50 46.60 -11.24
N TYR A 654 40.59 45.75 -12.26
CA TYR A 654 39.80 45.91 -13.49
C TYR A 654 38.78 44.79 -13.60
N VAL A 655 37.50 45.16 -13.68
CA VAL A 655 36.42 44.20 -13.98
C VAL A 655 36.59 43.77 -15.45
N PRO A 656 36.71 42.47 -15.76
CA PRO A 656 36.88 42.01 -17.13
C PRO A 656 35.68 42.39 -18.00
N ASP A 657 35.97 42.85 -19.21
CA ASP A 657 35.00 43.33 -20.19
C ASP A 657 33.89 42.27 -20.48
N PRO A 658 32.60 42.57 -20.26
CA PRO A 658 31.51 41.61 -20.34
C PRO A 658 31.31 40.99 -21.74
N GLU A 659 31.75 41.67 -22.82
CA GLU A 659 31.62 41.15 -24.19
C GLU A 659 32.60 40.00 -24.52
N ARG A 660 33.57 39.72 -23.65
CA ARG A 660 34.62 38.72 -23.90
C ARG A 660 34.07 37.29 -23.90
N TRP A 661 33.02 37.02 -23.13
CA TRP A 661 32.40 35.70 -22.98
C TRP A 661 31.21 35.48 -23.90
N ILE A 662 30.80 36.51 -24.65
CA ILE A 662 29.72 36.42 -25.63
C ILE A 662 30.25 35.79 -26.93
N PRO A 663 29.51 34.84 -27.54
CA PRO A 663 29.81 34.30 -28.86
C PRO A 663 30.05 35.43 -29.87
N LYS A 664 31.09 35.32 -30.70
CA LYS A 664 31.57 36.41 -31.58
C LYS A 664 30.50 37.07 -32.47
N ARG A 665 29.42 36.34 -32.78
CA ARG A 665 28.30 36.78 -33.63
C ARG A 665 27.32 37.70 -32.90
N GLU A 666 27.31 37.66 -31.57
CA GLU A 666 26.39 38.38 -30.67
C GLU A 666 27.05 39.61 -30.02
N ARG A 667 28.31 39.91 -30.38
CA ARG A 667 29.03 41.09 -29.89
C ARG A 667 28.54 42.34 -30.60
N ALA A 668 28.48 43.48 -29.91
CA ALA A 668 27.98 44.73 -30.47
C ALA A 668 28.74 45.19 -31.73
N GLY A 669 30.02 44.80 -31.87
CA GLY A 669 30.86 45.12 -33.04
C GLY A 669 30.79 44.13 -34.23
N TYR A 670 29.97 43.08 -34.18
CA TYR A 670 29.99 42.04 -35.22
C TYR A 670 29.30 42.48 -36.52
N LYS A 671 30.08 42.64 -37.60
CA LYS A 671 29.57 42.81 -38.98
C LYS A 671 29.59 41.48 -39.74
N LYS A 672 28.42 41.01 -40.18
CA LYS A 672 28.24 39.80 -40.99
C LYS A 672 28.82 40.01 -42.39
N ARG A 673 29.71 39.13 -42.84
CA ARG A 673 30.35 39.18 -44.18
C ARG A 673 29.30 38.80 -45.23
N LYS A 674 29.02 39.67 -46.21
CA LYS A 674 28.10 39.39 -47.34
C LYS A 674 28.73 38.32 -48.25
N ASP A 675 28.06 37.17 -48.39
CA ASP A 675 28.48 36.09 -49.29
C ASP A 675 28.26 36.48 -50.76
N ARG A 676 29.35 36.42 -51.51
CA ARG A 676 29.45 36.75 -52.93
C ARG A 676 29.39 35.45 -53.73
N LYS A 677 28.22 34.79 -53.79
CA LYS A 677 28.03 33.59 -54.63
C LYS A 677 26.55 33.30 -54.93
N ALA A 678 25.99 34.04 -55.89
CA ALA A 678 24.88 33.62 -56.74
C ALA A 678 24.72 34.63 -57.89
N ARG A 679 25.63 34.58 -58.88
CA ARG A 679 25.45 35.17 -60.20
C ARG A 679 25.79 34.09 -61.23
N GLY A 680 24.84 33.83 -62.12
CA GLY A 680 24.87 32.79 -63.15
C GLY A 680 23.62 31.92 -62.98
N GLY A 681 22.44 32.37 -63.41
CA GLY A 681 21.94 32.36 -64.79
C GLY A 681 20.55 31.70 -64.70
N ILE A 682 19.49 32.00 -65.43
CA ILE A 682 19.28 32.49 -66.79
C ILE A 682 17.80 32.93 -66.87
N GLY A 683 17.52 34.01 -67.64
CA GLY A 683 16.35 34.32 -68.50
C GLY A 683 14.91 34.03 -68.02
N LYS A 684 13.87 34.79 -68.36
CA LYS A 684 13.57 35.66 -69.51
C LYS A 684 12.27 36.41 -69.20
N GLY A 685 12.14 37.65 -69.73
CA GLY A 685 10.87 38.32 -70.10
C GLY A 685 9.94 38.74 -68.96
N THR A 686 9.18 39.84 -69.01
CA THR A 686 8.82 40.74 -70.11
C THR A 686 8.22 42.03 -69.50
N GLN A 687 8.67 43.17 -70.03
CA GLN A 687 8.00 44.47 -70.27
C GLN A 687 6.75 44.93 -69.47
N GLY A 688 6.83 46.18 -68.97
CA GLY A 688 5.77 47.24 -68.91
C GLY A 688 4.56 46.97 -68.00
N SER A 689 4.01 47.87 -67.19
CA SER A 689 3.82 49.33 -67.19
C SER A 689 3.69 49.78 -65.71
N ALA A 690 4.16 50.97 -65.29
CA ALA A 690 3.38 52.21 -65.15
C ALA A 690 1.93 51.98 -64.65
N GLU A 691 1.35 52.66 -63.66
CA GLU A 691 1.60 53.94 -62.99
C GLU A 691 0.65 54.04 -61.77
N GLY A 692 0.99 54.89 -60.80
CA GLY A 692 0.07 55.59 -59.90
C GLY A 692 -0.54 54.80 -58.74
N SER A 693 -0.98 55.41 -57.63
CA SER A 693 -0.90 56.78 -57.11
C SER A 693 -1.92 56.79 -55.97
N GLN A 694 -1.57 57.44 -54.86
CA GLN A 694 -2.49 58.10 -53.91
C GLN A 694 -3.35 57.21 -53.00
N VAL A 695 -3.11 57.26 -51.68
CA VAL A 695 -3.65 58.25 -50.73
C VAL A 695 -5.15 58.03 -50.52
N LEU A 696 -5.48 57.26 -49.49
CA LEU A 696 -6.01 57.75 -48.20
C LEU A 696 -5.83 56.67 -47.14
#